data_AF-A0A098EBU7-F1
#
_entry.id   AF-A0A098EBU7-F1
#
_cell.length_a   1.000
_cell.length_b   1.000
_cell.length_c   1.000
_cell.angle_alpha   90.00
_cell.angle_beta   90.00
_cell.angle_gamma   90.00
#
_symmetry.space_group_name_H-M   'P 1'
#
loop_
_entity.id
_entity.type
_entity.pdbx_description
1 polymer ?
#
loop_
_entity_poly.entity_id
_entity_poly.type
_entity_poly.pdbx_seq_one_letter_code
_entity_poly.pdbx_strand_id
1 'polypeptide(L)'
;MIRNNSVFNATSSAFSSDRGFESRFENNTCENSYIGINLVLNAEYNYFKNNVIRNSSIGIRFEHWGSDNNNVFKDMNLSNSSQYAVYFESGSGSVNNTFINVTYNLNKEIMLSSSELASKWYLDVNVKDTNGIPISNANVSAYDVNGTLKLFVLTNSNGSIGRQEVVEYINNAGIKTYYTNYTIKITKTEYNNYSTTLNVSDNKFLSVTLLSVCPAGMVGYGTSENPCVITNCTQLQAMNENLSAHYKIGININCSNTINWNAGAGFSPVGHGDVWNVPYIPFTGSLDGNDKNITGLYINGSSSTNAGLFGSMQNAIIRNVHLRVNITGKSNYVGALGGWSQGTVITNCSSTGTVSATLGNVGGLVGRIEGTSIYDSYSEADVFAGGGGGGLVGFCGHLEQDTIERCFATGNVTALGDGAGGLVASINTATIMDCFATGNVLGNNIVGGLIGETNGGNIYNSYATGNVSGNTDVGGLVGQLGRLGGGFYGASGIYDSYSTGCVSGTTNVGGLVGLVGWDSPVVNNSGWWTGSGPTYAIGSISENITYNEANKSAFYSSSHAVYHSTPSWNFKRVWRERDKDYPILKGFEYLFHVDCNCSSCEECNKKLNHTSCSIIILNAGITNQTGTCIDNPLNFNNKIFDCQGYVIDGDDSGNDYGIYLNDRQNNTIKNCIITDFYDGIYLYYYSNNNTLINNTANSNYYGIDLDYHSNNNTLINNTANSNNDSGIILYYSSNNLINFNSVCSNINYDFYSSDWLSSFGSNNTCDKAEKWNDTDATNGGCINKCQFQSIGKATNIFDMVEMLEYLSGDKNFTQLSHHDIQGYYKFVGSGDINLLDVLALIDNIVIEG
;
A
#
# COMPACT_ATOMS: atom_id res chain seq x y z
N MET A 1 0.73 -68.64 43.88
CA MET A 1 1.32 -68.15 42.62
C MET A 1 0.20 -67.68 41.70
N ILE A 2 -0.05 -66.37 41.65
CA ILE A 2 -0.94 -65.77 40.65
C ILE A 2 -0.14 -65.66 39.35
N ARG A 3 -0.67 -66.18 38.25
CA ARG A 3 -0.06 -66.05 36.91
C ARG A 3 -0.67 -64.84 36.21
N ASN A 4 0.09 -64.12 35.39
CA ASN A 4 -0.44 -63.03 34.57
C ASN A 4 -1.59 -63.49 33.67
N ASN A 5 -2.50 -62.56 33.32
CA ASN A 5 -3.71 -62.82 32.55
C ASN A 5 -4.69 -63.80 33.21
N SER A 6 -4.79 -63.80 34.55
CA SER A 6 -5.71 -64.68 35.28
C SER A 6 -6.94 -63.94 35.78
N VAL A 7 -8.08 -64.65 35.80
CA VAL A 7 -9.25 -64.29 36.60
C VAL A 7 -9.23 -65.15 37.85
N PHE A 8 -9.31 -64.55 39.03
CA PHE A 8 -9.33 -65.32 40.28
C PHE A 8 -10.26 -64.69 41.32
N ASN A 9 -10.84 -65.59 42.13
CA ASN A 9 -11.76 -65.28 43.21
C ASN A 9 -11.25 -66.03 44.45
N ALA A 10 -10.54 -65.33 45.34
CA ALA A 10 -9.87 -65.91 46.49
C ALA A 10 -10.21 -65.13 47.76
N THR A 11 -10.17 -65.77 48.93
CA THR A 11 -10.40 -65.07 50.20
C THR A 11 -9.36 -63.98 50.43
N SER A 12 -8.08 -64.20 50.08
CA SER A 12 -7.09 -63.13 49.96
C SER A 12 -5.95 -63.54 49.01
N SER A 13 -5.43 -62.58 48.25
CA SER A 13 -4.23 -62.68 47.43
C SER A 13 -3.07 -62.00 48.17
N ALA A 14 -2.39 -62.78 49.02
CA ALA A 14 -1.19 -62.32 49.72
C ALA A 14 0.02 -62.30 48.77
N PHE A 15 0.68 -61.16 48.69
CA PHE A 15 1.89 -60.94 47.92
C PHE A 15 3.03 -60.64 48.88
N SER A 16 4.02 -61.54 48.90
CA SER A 16 5.31 -61.35 49.57
C SER A 16 6.41 -61.53 48.53
N SER A 17 7.38 -60.62 48.46
CA SER A 17 8.58 -60.81 47.64
C SER A 17 9.62 -61.61 48.40
N ASP A 18 10.24 -62.62 47.77
CA ASP A 18 11.54 -63.11 48.22
C ASP A 18 12.55 -61.97 48.05
N ARG A 19 13.31 -61.66 49.12
CA ARG A 19 14.22 -60.50 49.19
C ARG A 19 15.06 -60.38 47.91
N GLY A 20 14.75 -59.39 47.06
CA GLY A 20 15.60 -58.97 45.95
C GLY A 20 15.12 -59.26 44.51
N PHE A 21 13.91 -59.78 44.27
CA PHE A 21 13.36 -59.95 42.91
C PHE A 21 12.09 -59.13 42.64
N GLU A 22 12.12 -58.31 41.58
CA GLU A 22 10.97 -57.56 41.06
C GLU A 22 9.86 -58.54 40.62
N SER A 23 8.70 -58.47 41.26
CA SER A 23 7.54 -59.30 40.88
C SER A 23 6.55 -58.48 40.06
N ARG A 24 6.25 -58.95 38.84
CA ARG A 24 5.34 -58.29 37.89
C ARG A 24 4.00 -59.02 37.81
N PHE A 25 2.93 -58.29 38.08
CA PHE A 25 1.56 -58.80 38.04
C PHE A 25 0.74 -57.98 37.06
N GLU A 26 0.42 -58.56 35.91
CA GLU A 26 -0.18 -57.83 34.80
C GLU A 26 -1.45 -58.48 34.26
N ASN A 27 -2.41 -57.61 33.89
CA ASN A 27 -3.66 -57.95 33.21
C ASN A 27 -4.55 -58.97 33.94
N ASN A 28 -4.58 -58.92 35.28
CA ASN A 28 -5.41 -59.82 36.07
C ASN A 28 -6.74 -59.18 36.45
N THR A 29 -7.77 -60.01 36.61
CA THR A 29 -9.07 -59.59 37.14
C THR A 29 -9.32 -60.29 38.46
N CYS A 30 -9.43 -59.51 39.53
CA CYS A 30 -9.78 -59.97 40.86
C CYS A 30 -11.21 -59.52 41.20
N GLU A 31 -12.09 -60.49 41.47
CA GLU A 31 -13.50 -60.24 41.79
C GLU A 31 -13.90 -60.92 43.10
N ASN A 32 -14.83 -60.31 43.85
CA ASN A 32 -15.51 -60.86 45.03
C ASN A 32 -14.58 -61.39 46.15
N SER A 33 -13.37 -60.84 46.23
CA SER A 33 -12.33 -61.25 47.19
C SER A 33 -12.39 -60.39 48.46
N TYR A 34 -12.07 -60.92 49.64
CA TYR A 34 -12.08 -60.10 50.87
C TYR A 34 -11.01 -59.00 50.79
N ILE A 35 -9.80 -59.32 50.33
CA ILE A 35 -8.75 -58.35 49.97
C ILE A 35 -8.30 -58.60 48.53
N GLY A 36 -8.27 -57.55 47.70
CA GLY A 36 -7.90 -57.65 46.27
C GLY A 36 -6.40 -57.76 45.99
N ILE A 37 -5.59 -56.93 46.63
CA ILE A 37 -4.13 -57.07 46.72
C ILE A 37 -3.75 -56.87 48.19
N ASN A 38 -3.11 -57.87 48.79
CA ASN A 38 -2.59 -57.78 50.15
C ASN A 38 -1.06 -57.85 50.11
N LEU A 39 -0.39 -56.71 50.33
CA LEU A 39 1.06 -56.65 50.48
C LEU A 39 1.44 -57.02 51.92
N VAL A 40 2.34 -57.99 52.07
CA VAL A 40 2.73 -58.55 53.36
C VAL A 40 4.23 -58.88 53.40
N LEU A 41 4.81 -58.86 54.61
CA LEU A 41 6.18 -59.35 54.89
C LEU A 41 7.32 -58.62 54.15
N ASN A 42 7.27 -57.29 54.01
CA ASN A 42 8.25 -56.49 53.25
C ASN A 42 8.17 -56.79 51.75
N ALA A 43 6.96 -56.69 51.20
CA ALA A 43 6.69 -56.78 49.79
C ALA A 43 7.19 -55.49 49.10
N GLU A 44 8.45 -55.49 48.69
CA GLU A 44 9.11 -54.35 48.06
C GLU A 44 9.26 -54.53 46.55
N TYR A 45 9.29 -53.43 45.80
CA TYR A 45 9.59 -53.40 44.37
C TYR A 45 8.63 -54.25 43.50
N ASN A 46 7.35 -54.36 43.90
CA ASN A 46 6.34 -55.02 43.07
C ASN A 46 5.77 -54.05 42.04
N TYR A 47 5.47 -54.60 40.86
CA TYR A 47 4.90 -53.84 39.75
C TYR A 47 3.57 -54.46 39.31
N PHE A 48 2.48 -53.72 39.54
CA PHE A 48 1.13 -54.12 39.19
C PHE A 48 0.64 -53.28 38.02
N LYS A 49 0.26 -53.91 36.89
CA LYS A 49 -0.20 -53.19 35.69
C LYS A 49 -1.49 -53.75 35.11
N ASN A 50 -2.40 -52.89 34.66
CA ASN A 50 -3.63 -53.29 33.96
C ASN A 50 -4.52 -54.26 34.76
N ASN A 51 -4.34 -54.35 36.07
CA ASN A 51 -5.16 -55.22 36.91
C ASN A 51 -6.50 -54.52 37.23
N VAL A 52 -7.56 -55.30 37.22
CA VAL A 52 -8.92 -54.86 37.53
C VAL A 52 -9.34 -55.49 38.85
N ILE A 53 -9.63 -54.67 39.87
CA ILE A 53 -10.05 -55.15 41.19
C ILE A 53 -11.47 -54.66 41.44
N ARG A 54 -12.42 -55.58 41.60
CA ARG A 54 -13.83 -55.24 41.79
C ARG A 54 -14.49 -56.05 42.89
N ASN A 55 -15.43 -55.42 43.59
CA ASN A 55 -16.29 -56.06 44.60
C ASN A 55 -15.51 -56.68 45.79
N SER A 56 -14.43 -56.03 46.22
CA SER A 56 -13.65 -56.49 47.38
C SER A 56 -14.03 -55.77 48.69
N SER A 57 -13.73 -56.31 49.87
CA SER A 57 -13.85 -55.51 51.10
C SER A 57 -12.76 -54.44 51.18
N ILE A 58 -11.53 -54.85 50.88
CA ILE A 58 -10.37 -53.96 50.75
C ILE A 58 -9.78 -54.13 49.35
N GLY A 59 -9.61 -53.03 48.61
CA GLY A 59 -9.01 -53.06 47.26
C GLY A 59 -7.53 -53.43 47.31
N ILE A 60 -6.71 -52.53 47.86
CA ILE A 60 -5.27 -52.74 48.12
C ILE A 60 -5.00 -52.53 49.61
N ARG A 61 -4.31 -53.48 50.25
CA ARG A 61 -3.91 -53.45 51.66
C ARG A 61 -2.39 -53.54 51.79
N PHE A 62 -1.83 -52.71 52.67
CA PHE A 62 -0.44 -52.75 53.15
C PHE A 62 -0.46 -53.11 54.64
N GLU A 63 0.09 -54.28 55.01
CA GLU A 63 -0.13 -54.90 56.31
C GLU A 63 0.75 -54.33 57.46
N HIS A 64 0.28 -54.49 58.70
CA HIS A 64 1.01 -54.14 59.92
C HIS A 64 2.41 -54.78 59.97
N TRP A 65 3.43 -54.01 60.37
CA TRP A 65 4.85 -54.41 60.46
C TRP A 65 5.57 -54.73 59.13
N GLY A 66 4.95 -54.46 57.97
CA GLY A 66 5.56 -54.63 56.65
C GLY A 66 6.16 -53.35 56.08
N SER A 67 7.47 -53.32 55.83
CA SER A 67 8.13 -52.26 55.04
C SER A 67 7.86 -52.45 53.54
N ASP A 68 6.60 -52.40 53.13
CA ASP A 68 6.16 -52.68 51.76
C ASP A 68 6.41 -51.47 50.83
N ASN A 69 7.68 -51.18 50.57
CA ASN A 69 8.15 -49.97 49.91
C ASN A 69 8.31 -50.13 48.39
N ASN A 70 8.37 -49.00 47.69
CA ASN A 70 8.77 -48.96 46.27
C ASN A 70 7.84 -49.75 45.32
N ASN A 71 6.57 -49.95 45.69
CA ASN A 71 5.61 -50.62 44.82
C ASN A 71 4.97 -49.65 43.84
N VAL A 72 4.74 -50.10 42.60
CA VAL A 72 4.12 -49.31 41.54
C VAL A 72 2.85 -49.98 41.06
N PHE A 73 1.75 -49.24 41.07
CA PHE A 73 0.46 -49.65 40.55
C PHE A 73 0.13 -48.76 39.35
N LYS A 74 -0.08 -49.36 38.18
CA LYS A 74 -0.19 -48.64 36.92
C LYS A 74 -1.38 -49.09 36.09
N ASP A 75 -2.15 -48.16 35.55
CA ASP A 75 -3.29 -48.45 34.65
C ASP A 75 -4.34 -49.37 35.31
N MET A 76 -4.68 -49.11 36.58
CA MET A 76 -5.57 -49.97 37.37
C MET A 76 -6.89 -49.30 37.71
N ASN A 77 -7.92 -50.12 37.94
CA ASN A 77 -9.22 -49.65 38.39
C ASN A 77 -9.67 -50.46 39.61
N LEU A 78 -9.87 -49.78 40.73
CA LEU A 78 -10.40 -50.33 41.98
C LEU A 78 -11.86 -49.87 42.13
N SER A 79 -12.80 -50.78 41.95
CA SER A 79 -14.22 -50.45 41.98
C SER A 79 -14.99 -51.30 43.00
N ASN A 80 -16.07 -50.74 43.54
CA ASN A 80 -16.97 -51.42 44.48
C ASN A 80 -16.29 -51.99 45.73
N SER A 81 -15.25 -51.34 46.26
CA SER A 81 -14.68 -51.74 47.55
C SER A 81 -15.66 -51.42 48.68
N SER A 82 -16.07 -52.41 49.48
CA SER A 82 -17.11 -52.23 50.52
C SER A 82 -16.61 -51.43 51.73
N GLN A 83 -15.37 -51.65 52.18
CA GLN A 83 -14.76 -50.95 53.32
C GLN A 83 -13.74 -49.90 52.87
N TYR A 84 -12.61 -50.32 52.29
CA TYR A 84 -11.50 -49.44 51.87
C TYR A 84 -11.07 -49.73 50.44
N ALA A 85 -10.79 -48.71 49.64
CA ALA A 85 -10.20 -48.89 48.32
C ALA A 85 -8.69 -49.08 48.42
N VAL A 86 -8.05 -48.29 49.27
CA VAL A 86 -6.61 -48.37 49.59
C VAL A 86 -6.47 -48.24 51.10
N TYR A 87 -5.79 -49.18 51.73
CA TYR A 87 -5.64 -49.23 53.18
C TYR A 87 -4.21 -49.54 53.60
N PHE A 88 -3.56 -48.57 54.24
CA PHE A 88 -2.30 -48.79 54.94
C PHE A 88 -2.60 -49.00 56.42
N GLU A 89 -2.25 -50.16 56.95
CA GLU A 89 -2.49 -50.49 58.35
C GLU A 89 -1.62 -49.67 59.30
N SER A 90 -2.09 -49.56 60.55
CA SER A 90 -1.29 -49.00 61.65
C SER A 90 0.06 -49.70 61.65
N GLY A 91 1.17 -49.00 61.88
CA GLY A 91 2.52 -49.60 61.98
C GLY A 91 3.07 -50.30 60.72
N SER A 92 2.51 -50.04 59.53
CA SER A 92 3.08 -50.52 58.24
C SER A 92 4.37 -49.76 57.89
N GLY A 93 4.39 -48.43 57.95
CA GLY A 93 5.60 -47.64 57.67
C GLY A 93 6.07 -47.73 56.21
N SER A 94 5.15 -48.01 55.29
CA SER A 94 5.45 -48.28 53.87
C SER A 94 5.53 -46.99 53.06
N VAL A 95 6.68 -46.72 52.44
CA VAL A 95 7.01 -45.46 51.76
C VAL A 95 7.37 -45.66 50.28
N ASN A 96 7.37 -44.57 49.52
CA ASN A 96 7.70 -44.55 48.10
C ASN A 96 6.80 -45.46 47.23
N ASN A 97 5.54 -45.63 47.63
CA ASN A 97 4.55 -46.34 46.82
C ASN A 97 3.92 -45.37 45.82
N THR A 98 3.75 -45.80 44.57
CA THR A 98 3.28 -44.93 43.49
C THR A 98 2.09 -45.52 42.76
N PHE A 99 1.04 -44.73 42.62
CA PHE A 99 -0.09 -44.98 41.73
C PHE A 99 0.06 -44.14 40.47
N ILE A 100 -0.10 -44.75 39.30
CA ILE A 100 -0.02 -44.09 38.00
C ILE A 100 -1.28 -44.48 37.21
N ASN A 101 -2.17 -43.53 36.93
CA ASN A 101 -3.44 -43.82 36.27
C ASN A 101 -4.22 -44.94 37.01
N VAL A 102 -4.41 -44.76 38.32
CA VAL A 102 -5.18 -45.69 39.17
C VAL A 102 -6.44 -45.00 39.63
N THR A 103 -7.59 -45.52 39.22
CA THR A 103 -8.90 -44.94 39.56
C THR A 103 -9.53 -45.69 40.73
N TYR A 104 -9.97 -44.96 41.75
CA TYR A 104 -10.63 -45.51 42.93
C TYR A 104 -11.40 -44.44 43.71
N ASN A 105 -12.23 -44.87 44.67
CA ASN A 105 -12.94 -43.94 45.55
C ASN A 105 -11.98 -43.34 46.60
N LEU A 106 -11.59 -42.08 46.42
CA LEU A 106 -10.68 -41.36 47.32
C LEU A 106 -11.16 -41.29 48.78
N ASN A 107 -12.48 -41.30 49.04
CA ASN A 107 -13.03 -41.30 50.41
C ASN A 107 -12.78 -42.61 51.17
N LYS A 108 -12.32 -43.64 50.45
CA LYS A 108 -11.98 -44.96 50.98
C LYS A 108 -10.46 -45.21 50.96
N GLU A 109 -9.66 -44.15 50.89
CA GLU A 109 -8.22 -44.18 51.07
C GLU A 109 -7.86 -43.87 52.52
N ILE A 110 -7.37 -44.87 53.24
CA ILE A 110 -6.97 -44.72 54.64
C ILE A 110 -5.48 -44.99 54.75
N MET A 111 -4.78 -44.06 55.40
CA MET A 111 -3.35 -44.15 55.63
C MET A 111 -3.04 -43.86 57.11
N LEU A 112 -2.36 -44.80 57.77
CA LEU A 112 -2.01 -44.72 59.19
C LEU A 112 -0.50 -44.41 59.35
N SER A 113 -0.07 -44.03 60.56
CA SER A 113 1.19 -43.30 60.79
C SER A 113 2.42 -43.96 60.17
N SER A 114 3.26 -43.16 59.50
CA SER A 114 4.55 -43.44 58.82
C SER A 114 4.56 -43.96 57.38
N SER A 115 3.40 -44.05 56.70
CA SER A 115 3.33 -44.49 55.30
C SER A 115 3.18 -43.33 54.28
N GLU A 116 3.54 -43.56 53.01
CA GLU A 116 3.49 -42.58 51.91
C GLU A 116 2.95 -43.20 50.61
N LEU A 117 2.10 -42.44 49.90
CA LEU A 117 1.58 -42.77 48.56
C LEU A 117 1.64 -41.54 47.63
N ALA A 118 2.30 -41.67 46.48
CA ALA A 118 2.26 -40.70 45.40
C ALA A 118 1.21 -41.10 44.34
N SER A 119 0.24 -40.22 44.07
CA SER A 119 -0.73 -40.40 42.97
C SER A 119 -0.28 -39.60 41.75
N LYS A 120 -0.23 -40.24 40.58
CA LYS A 120 0.19 -39.67 39.30
C LYS A 120 -0.84 -39.97 38.20
N TRP A 121 -0.93 -39.07 37.24
CA TRP A 121 -1.72 -39.24 36.02
C TRP A 121 -0.88 -38.99 34.77
N TYR A 122 -1.41 -39.42 33.62
CA TYR A 122 -0.75 -39.17 32.34
C TYR A 122 -1.03 -37.77 31.82
N LEU A 123 0.00 -37.16 31.25
CA LEU A 123 -0.07 -35.95 30.45
C LEU A 123 0.50 -36.24 29.06
N ASP A 124 -0.37 -36.19 28.06
CA ASP A 124 -0.03 -36.27 26.65
C ASP A 124 -0.17 -34.85 26.04
N VAL A 125 0.87 -34.32 25.38
CA VAL A 125 0.83 -33.03 24.68
C VAL A 125 1.21 -33.21 23.22
N ASN A 126 0.42 -32.65 22.31
CA ASN A 126 0.69 -32.56 20.88
C ASN A 126 0.71 -31.10 20.44
N VAL A 127 1.70 -30.72 19.64
CA VAL A 127 1.96 -29.35 19.19
C VAL A 127 2.02 -29.33 17.66
N LYS A 128 1.21 -28.49 17.06
CA LYS A 128 1.11 -28.30 15.60
C LYS A 128 1.12 -26.83 15.25
N ASP A 129 1.36 -26.51 13.99
CA ASP A 129 1.19 -25.17 13.47
C ASP A 129 -0.25 -24.93 12.98
N THR A 130 -0.52 -23.73 12.46
CA THR A 130 -1.83 -23.33 11.90
C THR A 130 -2.26 -24.17 10.69
N ASN A 131 -1.30 -24.75 9.96
CA ASN A 131 -1.55 -25.62 8.82
C ASN A 131 -1.77 -27.09 9.24
N GLY A 132 -1.72 -27.36 10.55
CA GLY A 132 -1.86 -28.71 11.11
C GLY A 132 -0.60 -29.55 11.00
N ILE A 133 0.53 -28.97 10.59
CA ILE A 133 1.82 -29.65 10.52
C ILE A 133 2.38 -29.81 11.94
N PRO A 134 2.81 -31.01 12.34
CA PRO A 134 3.38 -31.21 13.67
C PRO A 134 4.69 -30.45 13.87
N ILE A 135 4.85 -29.78 15.01
CA ILE A 135 6.05 -28.99 15.33
C ILE A 135 7.02 -29.85 16.14
N SER A 136 8.14 -30.23 15.53
CA SER A 136 9.21 -30.95 16.22
C SER A 136 10.12 -30.02 17.03
N ASN A 137 10.74 -30.56 18.09
CA ASN A 137 11.66 -29.85 18.98
C ASN A 137 11.07 -28.61 19.67
N ALA A 138 9.74 -28.52 19.81
CA ALA A 138 9.10 -27.54 20.68
C ALA A 138 9.30 -27.97 22.13
N ASN A 139 9.72 -27.04 22.98
CA ASN A 139 9.93 -27.30 24.39
C ASN A 139 8.60 -27.19 25.15
N VAL A 140 8.15 -28.32 25.71
CA VAL A 140 7.00 -28.38 26.62
C VAL A 140 7.51 -28.52 28.04
N SER A 141 7.14 -27.57 28.89
CA SER A 141 7.47 -27.56 30.31
C SER A 141 6.21 -27.53 31.17
N ALA A 142 6.22 -28.25 32.29
CA ALA A 142 5.12 -28.26 33.26
C ALA A 142 5.63 -27.84 34.64
N TYR A 143 4.97 -26.84 35.23
CA TYR A 143 5.25 -26.33 36.57
C TYR A 143 4.09 -26.71 37.48
N ASP A 144 4.38 -27.22 38.68
CA ASP A 144 3.36 -27.51 39.68
C ASP A 144 2.71 -26.24 40.24
N VAL A 145 1.72 -26.40 41.12
CA VAL A 145 1.00 -25.28 41.79
C VAL A 145 1.92 -24.34 42.59
N ASN A 146 3.10 -24.82 42.98
CA ASN A 146 4.11 -24.03 43.69
C ASN A 146 5.12 -23.36 42.75
N GLY A 147 4.94 -23.48 41.43
CA GLY A 147 5.84 -22.93 40.41
C GLY A 147 7.14 -23.73 40.21
N THR A 148 7.24 -24.95 40.73
CA THR A 148 8.42 -25.80 40.57
C THR A 148 8.35 -26.56 39.24
N LEU A 149 9.42 -26.52 38.44
CA LEU A 149 9.52 -27.28 37.19
C LEU A 149 9.51 -28.79 37.46
N LYS A 150 8.56 -29.51 36.88
CA LYS A 150 8.42 -30.98 37.01
C LYS A 150 8.64 -31.74 35.71
N LEU A 151 8.41 -31.10 34.57
CA LEU A 151 8.55 -31.70 33.25
C LEU A 151 9.25 -30.72 32.32
N PHE A 152 10.19 -31.20 31.52
CA PHE A 152 10.84 -30.48 30.44
C PHE A 152 11.16 -31.47 29.31
N VAL A 153 10.37 -31.46 28.25
CA VAL A 153 10.47 -32.45 27.16
C VAL A 153 10.30 -31.76 25.81
N LEU A 154 11.09 -32.17 24.83
CA LEU A 154 10.96 -31.72 23.45
C LEU A 154 9.97 -32.59 22.68
N THR A 155 9.16 -31.98 21.83
CA THR A 155 8.30 -32.73 20.91
C THR A 155 9.11 -33.50 19.87
N ASN A 156 8.65 -34.70 19.50
CA ASN A 156 9.22 -35.50 18.43
C ASN A 156 8.75 -35.02 17.04
N SER A 157 9.11 -35.75 15.97
CA SER A 157 8.72 -35.45 14.58
C SER A 157 7.20 -35.39 14.35
N ASN A 158 6.41 -36.01 15.23
CA ASN A 158 4.95 -36.00 15.17
C ASN A 158 4.33 -34.93 16.07
N GLY A 159 5.12 -33.96 16.54
CA GLY A 159 4.64 -32.86 17.39
C GLY A 159 4.32 -33.25 18.82
N SER A 160 4.60 -34.50 19.22
CA SER A 160 4.20 -35.04 20.52
C SER A 160 5.36 -35.19 21.48
N ILE A 161 5.14 -34.94 22.77
CA ILE A 161 6.11 -35.29 23.84
C ILE A 161 6.00 -36.75 24.31
N GLY A 162 5.13 -37.55 23.67
CA GLY A 162 4.72 -38.85 24.18
C GLY A 162 3.97 -38.74 25.51
N ARG A 163 3.73 -39.90 26.13
CA ARG A 163 3.04 -39.98 27.41
C ARG A 163 3.98 -39.67 28.57
N GLN A 164 3.67 -38.65 29.35
CA GLN A 164 4.43 -38.25 30.54
C GLN A 164 3.63 -38.53 31.81
N GLU A 165 4.32 -38.68 32.94
CA GLU A 165 3.72 -38.93 34.25
C GLU A 165 3.90 -37.69 35.14
N VAL A 166 2.81 -37.15 35.67
CA VAL A 166 2.83 -35.97 36.54
C VAL A 166 2.09 -36.26 37.85
N VAL A 167 2.58 -35.72 38.96
CA VAL A 167 2.05 -35.99 40.31
C VAL A 167 0.81 -35.14 40.55
N GLU A 168 -0.31 -35.77 40.92
CA GLU A 168 -1.50 -35.06 41.41
C GLU A 168 -1.32 -34.64 42.86
N TYR A 169 -1.00 -35.62 43.73
CA TYR A 169 -0.76 -35.40 45.15
C TYR A 169 0.16 -36.46 45.75
N ILE A 170 0.73 -36.12 46.91
CA ILE A 170 1.42 -37.06 47.80
C ILE A 170 0.62 -37.11 49.10
N ASN A 171 0.19 -38.32 49.50
CA ASN A 171 -0.40 -38.58 50.81
C ASN A 171 0.70 -39.07 51.75
N ASN A 172 0.99 -38.31 52.80
CA ASN A 172 1.94 -38.68 53.83
C ASN A 172 1.22 -38.79 55.17
N ALA A 173 1.14 -40.00 55.72
CA ALA A 173 0.46 -40.31 56.97
C ALA A 173 -0.98 -39.74 57.08
N GLY A 174 -1.72 -39.73 55.96
CA GLY A 174 -3.11 -39.24 55.90
C GLY A 174 -3.27 -37.78 55.46
N ILE A 175 -2.18 -37.02 55.30
CA ILE A 175 -2.21 -35.63 54.83
C ILE A 175 -1.89 -35.59 53.33
N LYS A 176 -2.85 -35.16 52.51
CA LYS A 176 -2.70 -35.01 51.06
C LYS A 176 -2.17 -33.62 50.69
N THR A 177 -0.98 -33.57 50.10
CA THR A 177 -0.41 -32.35 49.50
C THR A 177 -0.59 -32.41 47.99
N TYR A 178 -1.41 -31.53 47.43
CA TYR A 178 -1.70 -31.45 46.00
C TYR A 178 -0.67 -30.60 45.25
N TYR A 179 -0.29 -31.07 44.06
CA TYR A 179 0.64 -30.40 43.14
C TYR A 179 -0.07 -29.87 41.88
N THR A 180 -1.33 -30.25 41.68
CA THR A 180 -2.25 -29.67 40.70
C THR A 180 -2.77 -28.30 41.20
N ASN A 181 -3.09 -27.31 40.35
CA ASN A 181 -3.06 -27.31 38.89
C ASN A 181 -1.67 -27.05 38.33
N TYR A 182 -1.33 -27.71 37.21
CA TYR A 182 -0.07 -27.51 36.51
C TYR A 182 -0.15 -26.37 35.51
N THR A 183 0.86 -25.51 35.47
CA THR A 183 1.07 -24.55 34.39
C THR A 183 1.90 -25.21 33.29
N ILE A 184 1.31 -25.43 32.12
CA ILE A 184 1.98 -25.97 30.93
C ILE A 184 2.44 -24.80 30.06
N LYS A 185 3.74 -24.72 29.77
CA LYS A 185 4.33 -23.72 28.87
C LYS A 185 4.97 -24.40 27.67
N ILE A 186 4.71 -23.89 26.47
CA ILE A 186 5.28 -24.38 25.22
C ILE A 186 6.03 -23.25 24.54
N THR A 187 7.27 -23.51 24.15
CA THR A 187 8.16 -22.50 23.54
C THR A 187 8.91 -23.11 22.36
N LYS A 188 9.03 -22.35 21.28
CA LYS A 188 9.83 -22.67 20.08
C LYS A 188 10.11 -21.34 19.38
N THR A 189 11.37 -21.05 19.07
CA THR A 189 11.82 -19.72 18.63
C THR A 189 11.04 -19.17 17.43
N GLU A 190 10.65 -20.04 16.51
CA GLU A 190 9.93 -19.72 15.27
C GLU A 190 8.43 -19.51 15.49
N TYR A 191 7.93 -19.68 16.71
CA TYR A 191 6.52 -19.64 17.06
C TYR A 191 6.23 -18.82 18.32
N ASN A 192 4.96 -18.44 18.51
CA ASN A 192 4.54 -17.79 19.74
C ASN A 192 4.69 -18.71 20.96
N ASN A 193 4.91 -18.11 22.13
CA ASN A 193 4.88 -18.84 23.39
C ASN A 193 3.42 -19.15 23.77
N TYR A 194 3.17 -20.38 24.22
CA TYR A 194 1.87 -20.80 24.73
C TYR A 194 1.96 -21.10 26.24
N SER A 195 0.93 -20.74 27.00
CA SER A 195 0.83 -21.04 28.42
C SER A 195 -0.62 -21.33 28.80
N THR A 196 -0.86 -22.43 29.51
CA THR A 196 -2.20 -22.77 30.05
C THR A 196 -2.09 -23.43 31.42
N THR A 197 -3.18 -23.43 32.18
CA THR A 197 -3.27 -24.11 33.48
C THR A 197 -4.19 -25.33 33.35
N LEU A 198 -3.75 -26.48 33.87
CA LEU A 198 -4.42 -27.76 33.72
C LEU A 198 -4.57 -28.45 35.08
N ASN A 199 -5.80 -28.81 35.44
CA ASN A 199 -6.03 -29.69 36.60
C ASN A 199 -5.75 -31.14 36.20
N VAL A 200 -4.78 -31.79 36.84
CA VAL A 200 -4.37 -33.17 36.54
C VAL A 200 -4.89 -34.13 37.61
N SER A 201 -6.22 -34.30 37.67
CA SER A 201 -6.92 -35.26 38.54
C SER A 201 -7.39 -36.54 37.80
N ASP A 202 -7.04 -36.64 36.53
CA ASP A 202 -7.28 -37.73 35.59
C ASP A 202 -6.26 -37.61 34.44
N ASN A 203 -6.23 -38.58 33.52
CA ASN A 203 -5.36 -38.48 32.34
C ASN A 203 -5.76 -37.29 31.45
N LYS A 204 -4.77 -36.52 31.01
CA LYS A 204 -4.98 -35.34 30.15
C LYS A 204 -4.30 -35.48 28.80
N PHE A 205 -5.03 -35.11 27.76
CA PHE A 205 -4.52 -34.90 26.41
C PHE A 205 -4.71 -33.43 26.02
N LEU A 206 -3.61 -32.76 25.68
CA LEU A 206 -3.60 -31.37 25.26
C LEU A 206 -3.09 -31.27 23.81
N SER A 207 -3.91 -30.74 22.91
CA SER A 207 -3.52 -30.42 21.53
C SER A 207 -3.40 -28.92 21.39
N VAL A 208 -2.21 -28.42 21.07
CA VAL A 208 -1.88 -26.99 20.98
C VAL A 208 -1.50 -26.64 19.56
N THR A 209 -2.06 -25.53 19.06
CA THR A 209 -1.62 -24.90 17.82
C THR A 209 -0.76 -23.68 18.16
N LEU A 210 0.48 -23.62 17.67
CA LEU A 210 1.33 -22.44 17.75
C LEU A 210 1.25 -21.63 16.44
N LEU A 211 1.38 -20.31 16.54
CA LEU A 211 1.41 -19.35 15.44
C LEU A 211 2.86 -19.05 15.08
N SER A 212 3.21 -19.04 13.79
CA SER A 212 4.57 -18.66 13.38
C SER A 212 4.84 -17.20 13.73
N VAL A 213 6.05 -16.88 14.20
CA VAL A 213 6.49 -15.49 14.38
C VAL A 213 6.89 -14.95 13.01
N CYS A 214 6.57 -13.69 12.75
CA CYS A 214 7.00 -13.02 11.53
C CYS A 214 8.53 -12.99 11.38
N PRO A 215 9.06 -12.94 10.14
CA PRO A 215 10.48 -12.75 9.87
C PRO A 215 11.09 -11.56 10.63
N ALA A 216 12.42 -11.62 10.82
CA ALA A 216 13.11 -10.84 11.85
C ALA A 216 12.77 -9.34 11.85
N GLY A 217 12.24 -8.87 12.99
CA GLY A 217 11.94 -7.46 13.26
C GLY A 217 10.55 -6.99 12.83
N MET A 218 9.73 -7.84 12.22
CA MET A 218 8.33 -7.51 11.93
C MET A 218 7.42 -7.78 13.13
N VAL A 219 6.36 -6.98 13.27
CA VAL A 219 5.28 -7.22 14.23
C VAL A 219 4.19 -8.05 13.56
N GLY A 220 3.64 -9.04 14.27
CA GLY A 220 2.52 -9.86 13.82
C GLY A 220 2.80 -11.36 13.91
N TYR A 221 1.88 -12.17 13.36
CA TYR A 221 2.00 -13.63 13.35
C TYR A 221 1.90 -14.26 11.95
N GLY A 222 1.88 -13.43 10.90
CA GLY A 222 1.83 -13.89 9.51
C GLY A 222 0.52 -14.58 9.14
N THR A 223 -0.55 -14.40 9.91
CA THR A 223 -1.90 -14.90 9.58
C THR A 223 -2.74 -13.82 8.90
N SER A 224 -3.85 -14.20 8.26
CA SER A 224 -4.78 -13.26 7.64
C SER A 224 -5.32 -12.20 8.61
N GLU A 225 -5.59 -12.59 9.86
CA GLU A 225 -6.10 -11.70 10.91
C GLU A 225 -4.99 -10.87 11.58
N ASN A 226 -3.75 -11.38 11.57
CA ASN A 226 -2.60 -10.72 12.18
C ASN A 226 -1.36 -10.82 11.27
N PRO A 227 -1.36 -10.06 10.16
CA PRO A 227 -0.30 -10.12 9.16
C PRO A 227 1.00 -9.51 9.70
N CYS A 228 2.11 -9.93 9.10
CA CYS A 228 3.42 -9.35 9.36
C CYS A 228 3.51 -7.91 8.82
N VAL A 229 3.77 -6.96 9.71
CA VAL A 229 3.86 -5.54 9.37
C VAL A 229 5.27 -5.19 8.90
N ILE A 230 5.36 -4.72 7.66
CA ILE A 230 6.59 -4.28 7.00
C ILE A 230 6.68 -2.75 7.06
N THR A 231 7.82 -2.24 7.51
CA THR A 231 8.10 -0.81 7.70
C THR A 231 9.39 -0.34 7.05
N ASN A 232 10.19 -1.26 6.50
CA ASN A 232 11.43 -0.93 5.80
C ASN A 232 11.78 -2.00 4.75
N CYS A 233 12.76 -1.70 3.89
CA CYS A 233 13.15 -2.59 2.78
C CYS A 233 13.83 -3.88 3.24
N THR A 234 14.48 -3.88 4.40
CA THR A 234 15.11 -5.10 4.93
C THR A 234 14.04 -6.09 5.32
N GLN A 235 12.97 -5.62 5.98
CA GLN A 235 11.77 -6.41 6.24
C GLN A 235 11.11 -6.85 4.92
N LEU A 236 11.01 -5.97 3.91
CA LEU A 236 10.47 -6.35 2.61
C LEU A 236 11.24 -7.53 1.98
N GLN A 237 12.58 -7.55 2.06
CA GLN A 237 13.39 -8.67 1.56
C GLN A 237 13.27 -9.91 2.46
N ALA A 238 13.07 -9.74 3.77
CA ALA A 238 12.90 -10.82 4.74
C ALA A 238 11.61 -11.62 4.53
N MET A 239 10.68 -11.19 3.66
CA MET A 239 9.56 -12.03 3.21
C MET A 239 10.03 -13.38 2.63
N ASN A 240 11.25 -13.46 2.11
CA ASN A 240 11.87 -14.71 1.65
C ASN A 240 12.06 -15.75 2.76
N GLU A 241 12.03 -15.36 4.03
CA GLU A 241 12.13 -16.29 5.17
C GLU A 241 10.81 -17.05 5.43
N ASN A 242 9.67 -16.49 4.98
CA ASN A 242 8.37 -17.14 5.10
C ASN A 242 7.43 -16.75 3.95
N LEU A 243 7.53 -17.47 2.83
CA LEU A 243 6.85 -17.17 1.57
C LEU A 243 5.34 -17.47 1.57
N SER A 244 4.81 -18.14 2.60
CA SER A 244 3.38 -18.45 2.74
C SER A 244 2.65 -17.54 3.74
N ALA A 245 3.37 -16.67 4.46
CA ALA A 245 2.76 -15.76 5.43
C ALA A 245 2.00 -14.59 4.77
N HIS A 246 1.12 -13.98 5.56
CA HIS A 246 0.40 -12.77 5.20
C HIS A 246 1.14 -11.52 5.67
N TYR A 247 1.30 -10.54 4.78
CA TYR A 247 2.06 -9.32 5.02
C TYR A 247 1.22 -8.07 4.77
N LYS A 248 1.54 -7.00 5.51
CA LYS A 248 0.95 -5.67 5.34
C LYS A 248 2.02 -4.58 5.41
N ILE A 249 1.98 -3.61 4.51
CA ILE A 249 2.86 -2.43 4.60
C ILE A 249 2.30 -1.43 5.63
N GLY A 250 3.10 -1.11 6.64
CA GLY A 250 2.72 -0.21 7.74
C GLY A 250 2.89 1.28 7.42
N ILE A 251 3.92 1.62 6.64
CA ILE A 251 4.29 3.00 6.30
C ILE A 251 4.80 3.08 4.86
N ASN A 252 4.93 4.29 4.30
CA ASN A 252 5.67 4.47 3.06
C ASN A 252 7.13 4.04 3.24
N ILE A 253 7.69 3.30 2.29
CA ILE A 253 9.02 2.70 2.36
C ILE A 253 9.92 3.29 1.27
N ASN A 254 11.12 3.73 1.65
CA ASN A 254 12.16 4.17 0.71
C ASN A 254 13.26 3.10 0.61
N CYS A 255 13.38 2.49 -0.58
CA CYS A 255 14.34 1.45 -0.94
C CYS A 255 15.50 1.92 -1.82
N SER A 256 15.73 3.24 -1.95
CA SER A 256 16.86 3.77 -2.73
C SER A 256 18.22 3.16 -2.37
N ASN A 257 18.42 2.79 -1.10
CA ASN A 257 19.65 2.13 -0.64
C ASN A 257 19.85 0.71 -1.19
N THR A 258 18.83 0.07 -1.76
CA THR A 258 18.97 -1.29 -2.30
C THR A 258 19.95 -1.35 -3.46
N ILE A 259 20.24 -0.23 -4.13
CA ILE A 259 21.28 -0.15 -5.18
C ILE A 259 22.66 -0.67 -4.71
N ASN A 260 22.95 -0.56 -3.41
CA ASN A 260 24.22 -1.02 -2.81
C ASN A 260 24.13 -2.44 -2.23
N TRP A 261 22.98 -3.11 -2.33
CA TRP A 261 22.79 -4.45 -1.78
C TRP A 261 23.29 -5.52 -2.73
N ASN A 262 23.59 -6.70 -2.17
CA ASN A 262 23.95 -7.90 -2.93
C ASN A 262 25.07 -7.66 -3.96
N ALA A 263 26.15 -6.99 -3.53
CA ALA A 263 27.29 -6.60 -4.37
C ALA A 263 26.89 -5.76 -5.62
N GLY A 264 25.89 -4.89 -5.46
CA GLY A 264 25.37 -4.03 -6.53
C GLY A 264 24.27 -4.68 -7.38
N ALA A 265 23.86 -5.91 -7.07
CA ALA A 265 22.75 -6.57 -7.75
C ALA A 265 21.37 -6.04 -7.30
N GLY A 266 21.29 -5.24 -6.24
CA GLY A 266 20.03 -4.68 -5.80
C GLY A 266 19.30 -5.53 -4.77
N PHE A 267 17.99 -5.29 -4.64
CA PHE A 267 17.07 -6.12 -3.88
C PHE A 267 16.99 -7.54 -4.46
N SER A 268 16.99 -8.56 -3.60
CA SER A 268 16.75 -9.94 -4.02
C SER A 268 15.24 -10.19 -4.12
N PRO A 269 14.69 -10.54 -5.30
CA PRO A 269 13.26 -10.78 -5.47
C PRO A 269 12.68 -11.74 -4.44
N VAL A 270 11.43 -11.50 -4.03
CA VAL A 270 10.69 -12.37 -3.10
C VAL A 270 10.09 -13.55 -3.85
N GLY A 271 10.39 -14.76 -3.38
CA GLY A 271 10.07 -15.98 -4.12
C GLY A 271 10.89 -16.08 -5.40
N HIS A 272 11.11 -17.30 -5.88
CA HIS A 272 11.92 -17.51 -7.05
C HIS A 272 11.19 -18.31 -8.12
N GLY A 273 11.47 -17.95 -9.37
CA GLY A 273 10.91 -18.63 -10.54
C GLY A 273 11.58 -19.96 -10.83
N ASP A 274 11.11 -20.60 -11.89
CA ASP A 274 11.73 -21.79 -12.48
C ASP A 274 13.07 -21.39 -13.11
N VAL A 275 14.15 -21.65 -12.39
CA VAL A 275 15.53 -21.39 -12.81
C VAL A 275 16.25 -22.72 -12.86
N TRP A 276 16.97 -22.97 -13.95
CA TRP A 276 17.78 -24.18 -14.11
C TRP A 276 18.66 -24.45 -12.87
N ASN A 277 18.50 -25.64 -12.28
CA ASN A 277 19.20 -26.08 -11.07
C ASN A 277 18.88 -25.30 -9.77
N VAL A 278 17.73 -24.59 -9.71
CA VAL A 278 17.20 -23.99 -8.48
C VAL A 278 15.77 -24.54 -8.24
N PRO A 279 15.46 -25.14 -7.07
CA PRO A 279 14.19 -25.84 -6.87
C PRO A 279 13.02 -24.86 -6.72
N TYR A 280 12.06 -24.75 -7.65
CA TYR A 280 10.95 -23.76 -7.66
C TYR A 280 10.26 -23.51 -6.29
N ILE A 281 10.35 -22.28 -5.74
CA ILE A 281 9.72 -21.85 -4.48
C ILE A 281 9.07 -20.46 -4.68
N PRO A 282 7.80 -20.41 -5.08
CA PRO A 282 7.07 -19.16 -5.28
C PRO A 282 6.59 -18.55 -3.95
N PHE A 283 6.26 -17.25 -3.99
CA PHE A 283 5.46 -16.62 -2.94
C PHE A 283 4.00 -17.10 -3.04
N THR A 284 3.46 -17.65 -1.95
CA THR A 284 2.09 -18.19 -1.87
C THR A 284 1.21 -17.52 -0.82
N GLY A 285 1.77 -16.57 -0.06
CA GLY A 285 1.04 -15.77 0.91
C GLY A 285 0.25 -14.60 0.32
N SER A 286 0.06 -13.55 1.12
CA SER A 286 -0.57 -12.31 0.64
C SER A 286 0.25 -11.08 0.99
N LEU A 287 0.19 -10.04 0.15
CA LEU A 287 0.73 -8.72 0.45
C LEU A 287 -0.37 -7.66 0.29
N ASP A 288 -0.68 -6.98 1.39
CA ASP A 288 -1.51 -5.78 1.41
C ASP A 288 -0.62 -4.53 1.51
N GLY A 289 -0.51 -3.78 0.43
CA GLY A 289 0.26 -2.54 0.41
C GLY A 289 -0.37 -1.40 1.20
N ASN A 290 -1.64 -1.53 1.64
CA ASN A 290 -2.33 -0.55 2.48
C ASN A 290 -2.24 0.89 1.94
N ASP A 291 -2.25 1.01 0.60
CA ASP A 291 -2.09 2.24 -0.19
C ASP A 291 -0.82 3.03 0.19
N LYS A 292 0.23 2.33 0.61
CA LYS A 292 1.55 2.92 0.89
C LYS A 292 2.47 2.77 -0.32
N ASN A 293 3.34 3.76 -0.48
CA ASN A 293 4.32 3.80 -1.55
C ASN A 293 5.61 3.07 -1.16
N ILE A 294 6.13 2.24 -2.07
CA ILE A 294 7.46 1.66 -2.01
C ILE A 294 8.29 2.30 -3.13
N THR A 295 9.21 3.20 -2.77
CA THR A 295 9.95 4.01 -3.75
C THR A 295 11.42 3.67 -3.80
N GLY A 296 12.06 3.81 -4.96
CA GLY A 296 13.49 3.65 -5.12
C GLY A 296 13.96 2.20 -5.12
N LEU A 297 13.04 1.24 -5.33
CA LEU A 297 13.38 -0.18 -5.38
C LEU A 297 14.26 -0.45 -6.60
N TYR A 298 15.52 -0.80 -6.35
CA TYR A 298 16.49 -1.14 -7.38
C TYR A 298 16.75 -2.64 -7.43
N ILE A 299 16.68 -3.23 -8.63
CA ILE A 299 17.04 -4.64 -8.90
C ILE A 299 17.85 -4.70 -10.20
N ASN A 300 18.99 -5.35 -10.17
CA ASN A 300 19.83 -5.67 -11.31
C ASN A 300 20.05 -7.18 -11.36
N GLY A 301 19.09 -7.88 -11.97
CA GLY A 301 18.98 -9.33 -11.99
C GLY A 301 20.13 -10.05 -12.69
N SER A 302 20.32 -11.32 -12.33
CA SER A 302 21.28 -12.23 -12.97
C SER A 302 20.69 -12.87 -14.24
N SER A 303 21.54 -13.53 -15.05
CA SER A 303 21.21 -14.11 -16.37
C SER A 303 20.23 -15.29 -16.38
N SER A 304 19.51 -15.55 -15.29
CA SER A 304 18.60 -16.69 -15.21
C SER A 304 17.39 -16.48 -14.30
N THR A 305 17.18 -15.30 -13.72
CA THR A 305 16.13 -15.07 -12.73
C THR A 305 14.99 -14.21 -13.29
N ASN A 306 13.77 -14.57 -12.91
CA ASN A 306 12.62 -13.68 -13.01
C ASN A 306 12.82 -12.50 -12.05
N ALA A 307 12.49 -11.29 -12.48
CA ALA A 307 12.78 -10.08 -11.71
C ALA A 307 11.54 -9.22 -11.48
N GLY A 308 11.48 -8.64 -10.29
CA GLY A 308 10.41 -7.81 -9.76
C GLY A 308 10.49 -7.77 -8.24
N LEU A 309 9.58 -7.06 -7.57
CA LEU A 309 9.43 -7.21 -6.11
C LEU A 309 9.29 -8.70 -5.77
N PHE A 310 8.49 -9.42 -6.55
CA PHE A 310 8.41 -10.87 -6.54
C PHE A 310 9.14 -11.48 -7.75
N GLY A 311 9.97 -12.50 -7.51
CA GLY A 311 10.52 -13.29 -8.61
C GLY A 311 9.46 -14.22 -9.19
N SER A 312 8.69 -14.88 -8.32
CA SER A 312 7.54 -15.68 -8.71
C SER A 312 6.46 -15.72 -7.63
N MET A 313 5.20 -15.74 -8.06
CA MET A 313 4.00 -15.82 -7.22
C MET A 313 3.12 -16.97 -7.69
N GLN A 314 2.54 -17.71 -6.75
CA GLN A 314 1.61 -18.80 -7.03
C GLN A 314 0.44 -18.78 -6.05
N ASN A 315 -0.79 -18.69 -6.55
CA ASN A 315 -2.02 -18.62 -5.73
C ASN A 315 -1.98 -17.51 -4.66
N ALA A 316 -1.22 -16.45 -4.92
CA ALA A 316 -1.04 -15.34 -3.99
C ALA A 316 -2.17 -14.31 -4.12
N ILE A 317 -2.30 -13.45 -3.11
CA ILE A 317 -3.21 -12.30 -3.12
C ILE A 317 -2.39 -11.03 -2.91
N ILE A 318 -2.34 -10.17 -3.92
CA ILE A 318 -1.56 -8.92 -3.90
C ILE A 318 -2.51 -7.75 -4.12
N ARG A 319 -2.53 -6.79 -3.18
CA ARG A 319 -3.42 -5.63 -3.30
C ARG A 319 -2.86 -4.34 -2.74
N ASN A 320 -3.27 -3.21 -3.30
CA ASN A 320 -2.95 -1.85 -2.80
C ASN A 320 -1.44 -1.55 -2.77
N VAL A 321 -0.66 -2.12 -3.69
CA VAL A 321 0.81 -2.00 -3.74
C VAL A 321 1.22 -1.00 -4.81
N HIS A 322 1.94 0.06 -4.42
CA HIS A 322 2.38 1.11 -5.33
C HIS A 322 3.91 1.23 -5.35
N LEU A 323 4.51 1.00 -6.51
CA LEU A 323 5.95 0.87 -6.68
C LEU A 323 6.54 1.99 -7.54
N ARG A 324 7.68 2.54 -7.12
CA ARG A 324 8.59 3.30 -8.01
C ARG A 324 9.92 2.58 -8.10
N VAL A 325 10.23 2.07 -9.29
CA VAL A 325 11.28 1.06 -9.50
C VAL A 325 12.34 1.47 -10.51
N ASN A 326 13.52 0.88 -10.39
CA ASN A 326 14.50 0.78 -11.46
C ASN A 326 14.97 -0.68 -11.51
N ILE A 327 14.43 -1.43 -12.47
CA ILE A 327 14.63 -2.87 -12.57
C ILE A 327 15.25 -3.20 -13.93
N THR A 328 16.34 -3.95 -13.89
CA THR A 328 16.96 -4.57 -15.07
C THR A 328 17.07 -6.07 -14.84
N GLY A 329 16.35 -6.88 -15.60
CA GLY A 329 16.55 -8.33 -15.67
C GLY A 329 17.40 -8.73 -16.88
N LYS A 330 17.88 -9.97 -16.92
CA LYS A 330 18.78 -10.41 -18.02
C LYS A 330 18.17 -11.42 -18.99
N SER A 331 17.27 -12.33 -18.57
CA SER A 331 16.91 -13.47 -19.45
C SER A 331 15.45 -13.92 -19.54
N ASN A 332 14.63 -13.91 -18.48
CA ASN A 332 13.31 -14.58 -18.52
C ASN A 332 12.13 -13.59 -18.55
N TYR A 333 11.57 -13.27 -17.37
CA TYR A 333 10.39 -12.43 -17.22
C TYR A 333 10.66 -11.34 -16.21
N VAL A 334 10.35 -10.10 -16.57
CA VAL A 334 10.61 -8.94 -15.73
C VAL A 334 9.35 -8.10 -15.60
N GLY A 335 8.98 -7.77 -14.36
CA GLY A 335 7.95 -6.79 -14.06
C GLY A 335 8.27 -6.02 -12.79
N ALA A 336 7.64 -4.86 -12.60
CA ALA A 336 7.84 -4.10 -11.38
C ALA A 336 7.37 -4.86 -10.13
N LEU A 337 6.14 -5.38 -10.20
CA LEU A 337 5.53 -6.14 -9.11
C LEU A 337 6.02 -7.58 -9.12
N GLY A 338 6.03 -8.24 -10.27
CA GLY A 338 6.39 -9.65 -10.36
C GLY A 338 7.01 -10.05 -11.69
N GLY A 339 7.96 -10.97 -11.66
CA GLY A 339 8.47 -11.60 -12.88
C GLY A 339 7.47 -12.60 -13.46
N TRP A 340 7.05 -13.61 -12.69
CA TRP A 340 6.04 -14.59 -13.10
C TRP A 340 4.95 -14.79 -12.05
N SER A 341 3.70 -14.71 -12.48
CA SER A 341 2.51 -14.91 -11.67
C SER A 341 1.70 -16.10 -12.16
N GLN A 342 1.31 -16.99 -11.26
CA GLN A 342 0.45 -18.14 -11.55
C GLN A 342 -0.73 -18.20 -10.56
N GLY A 343 -1.97 -18.36 -11.05
CA GLY A 343 -3.17 -18.51 -10.19
C GLY A 343 -3.41 -17.36 -9.19
N THR A 344 -2.76 -16.22 -9.39
CA THR A 344 -2.67 -15.13 -8.41
C THR A 344 -3.73 -14.07 -8.68
N VAL A 345 -4.17 -13.36 -7.64
CA VAL A 345 -5.06 -12.20 -7.78
C VAL A 345 -4.29 -10.92 -7.45
N ILE A 346 -4.26 -9.99 -8.40
CA ILE A 346 -3.60 -8.68 -8.29
C ILE A 346 -4.67 -7.59 -8.41
N THR A 347 -4.77 -6.70 -7.43
CA THR A 347 -5.82 -5.67 -7.41
C THR A 347 -5.31 -4.33 -6.89
N ASN A 348 -5.70 -3.22 -7.52
CA ASN A 348 -5.28 -1.88 -7.09
C ASN A 348 -3.76 -1.76 -6.90
N CYS A 349 -2.99 -2.25 -7.86
CA CYS A 349 -1.53 -2.19 -7.82
C CYS A 349 -1.00 -1.26 -8.92
N SER A 350 0.09 -0.54 -8.63
CA SER A 350 0.69 0.34 -9.63
C SER A 350 2.22 0.36 -9.63
N SER A 351 2.78 0.71 -10.79
CA SER A 351 4.22 0.88 -10.98
C SER A 351 4.56 2.15 -11.76
N THR A 352 5.70 2.75 -11.41
CA THR A 352 6.34 3.89 -12.09
C THR A 352 7.85 3.67 -12.17
N GLY A 353 8.55 4.45 -13.00
CA GLY A 353 10.01 4.35 -13.17
C GLY A 353 10.38 3.54 -14.41
N THR A 354 11.37 2.66 -14.32
CA THR A 354 11.88 1.93 -15.49
C THR A 354 11.98 0.44 -15.23
N VAL A 355 11.47 -0.36 -16.18
CA VAL A 355 11.56 -1.82 -16.17
C VAL A 355 12.20 -2.28 -17.48
N SER A 356 13.29 -3.03 -17.39
CA SER A 356 14.11 -3.41 -18.54
C SER A 356 14.57 -4.85 -18.51
N ALA A 357 14.75 -5.47 -19.68
CA ALA A 357 15.40 -6.77 -19.81
C ALA A 357 16.24 -6.88 -21.09
N THR A 358 17.41 -7.53 -21.02
CA THR A 358 18.29 -7.70 -22.19
C THR A 358 17.75 -8.71 -23.21
N LEU A 359 17.12 -9.80 -22.77
CA LEU A 359 16.59 -10.86 -23.64
C LEU A 359 15.16 -11.29 -23.29
N GLY A 360 14.70 -10.96 -22.08
CA GLY A 360 13.43 -11.44 -21.54
C GLY A 360 12.21 -10.64 -22.00
N ASN A 361 11.03 -11.20 -21.71
CA ASN A 361 9.78 -10.47 -21.82
C ASN A 361 9.61 -9.52 -20.63
N VAL A 362 9.09 -8.32 -20.90
CA VAL A 362 8.95 -7.27 -19.90
C VAL A 362 7.52 -6.79 -19.85
N GLY A 363 6.94 -6.76 -18.66
CA GLY A 363 5.71 -6.03 -18.37
C GLY A 363 6.01 -4.88 -17.43
N GLY A 364 5.39 -3.72 -17.61
CA GLY A 364 5.59 -2.62 -16.65
C GLY A 364 5.11 -2.97 -15.24
N LEU A 365 4.13 -3.87 -15.08
CA LEU A 365 3.70 -4.41 -13.79
C LEU A 365 4.12 -5.87 -13.59
N VAL A 366 3.82 -6.77 -14.54
CA VAL A 366 4.14 -8.21 -14.42
C VAL A 366 4.76 -8.77 -15.70
N GLY A 367 5.87 -9.50 -15.61
CA GLY A 367 6.54 -10.08 -16.78
C GLY A 367 5.71 -11.15 -17.50
N ARG A 368 5.23 -12.16 -16.76
CA ARG A 368 4.38 -13.25 -17.27
C ARG A 368 3.23 -13.56 -16.32
N ILE A 369 2.06 -13.85 -16.89
CA ILE A 369 0.90 -14.34 -16.16
C ILE A 369 0.37 -15.68 -16.71
N GLU A 370 -0.17 -16.51 -15.81
CA GLU A 370 -0.89 -17.76 -16.12
C GLU A 370 -2.00 -18.00 -15.09
N GLY A 371 -3.27 -18.12 -15.52
CA GLY A 371 -4.41 -18.21 -14.59
C GLY A 371 -4.51 -17.05 -13.60
N THR A 372 -3.87 -15.90 -13.91
CA THR A 372 -3.83 -14.74 -13.01
C THR A 372 -4.93 -13.77 -13.39
N SER A 373 -5.52 -13.14 -12.38
CA SER A 373 -6.44 -12.03 -12.59
C SER A 373 -5.85 -10.72 -12.10
N ILE A 374 -5.84 -9.71 -12.96
CA ILE A 374 -5.38 -8.35 -12.66
C ILE A 374 -6.58 -7.39 -12.80
N TYR A 375 -6.90 -6.69 -11.71
CA TYR A 375 -8.02 -5.75 -11.63
C TYR A 375 -7.55 -4.38 -11.16
N ASP A 376 -8.14 -3.31 -11.71
CA ASP A 376 -8.00 -1.95 -11.17
C ASP A 376 -6.54 -1.52 -10.99
N SER A 377 -5.65 -1.98 -11.86
CA SER A 377 -4.19 -1.86 -11.71
C SER A 377 -3.56 -1.21 -12.93
N TYR A 378 -2.41 -0.56 -12.75
CA TYR A 378 -1.81 0.21 -13.84
C TYR A 378 -0.29 0.29 -13.80
N SER A 379 0.30 0.70 -14.91
CA SER A 379 1.73 0.94 -15.01
C SER A 379 2.02 2.21 -15.81
N GLU A 380 2.76 3.12 -15.20
CA GLU A 380 3.31 4.31 -15.85
C GLU A 380 4.84 4.14 -16.07
N ALA A 381 5.36 2.94 -15.86
CA ALA A 381 6.77 2.65 -16.01
C ALA A 381 7.17 2.54 -17.49
N ASP A 382 8.30 3.11 -17.86
CA ASP A 382 8.89 2.91 -19.18
C ASP A 382 9.46 1.49 -19.28
N VAL A 383 9.15 0.82 -20.38
CA VAL A 383 9.46 -0.59 -20.64
C VAL A 383 10.49 -0.72 -21.75
N PHE A 384 11.60 -1.41 -21.47
CA PHE A 384 12.64 -1.74 -22.45
C PHE A 384 12.84 -3.26 -22.51
N ALA A 385 12.27 -3.92 -23.52
CA ALA A 385 12.32 -5.37 -23.67
C ALA A 385 13.28 -5.80 -24.79
N GLY A 386 14.22 -6.70 -24.48
CA GLY A 386 14.97 -7.43 -25.49
C GLY A 386 14.14 -8.49 -26.21
N GLY A 387 13.17 -9.09 -25.50
CA GLY A 387 12.14 -9.97 -26.05
C GLY A 387 10.84 -9.19 -26.33
N GLY A 388 9.70 -9.72 -25.88
CA GLY A 388 8.41 -9.03 -26.03
C GLY A 388 8.12 -8.04 -24.90
N GLY A 389 7.63 -6.84 -25.24
CA GLY A 389 7.37 -5.76 -24.29
C GLY A 389 5.90 -5.37 -24.19
N GLY A 390 5.35 -5.35 -22.98
CA GLY A 390 4.00 -4.87 -22.67
C GLY A 390 4.03 -3.77 -21.61
N GLY A 391 3.27 -2.69 -21.79
CA GLY A 391 3.25 -1.60 -20.81
C GLY A 391 2.72 -2.03 -19.42
N LEU A 392 1.84 -3.04 -19.36
CA LEU A 392 1.37 -3.65 -18.12
C LEU A 392 1.90 -5.08 -17.95
N VAL A 393 1.69 -5.94 -18.96
CA VAL A 393 2.03 -7.37 -18.89
C VAL A 393 2.87 -7.80 -20.09
N GLY A 394 4.00 -8.47 -19.85
CA GLY A 394 4.88 -8.93 -20.94
C GLY A 394 4.26 -10.07 -21.75
N PHE A 395 3.69 -11.08 -21.09
CA PHE A 395 3.14 -12.26 -21.76
C PHE A 395 2.02 -12.92 -20.96
N CYS A 396 0.89 -13.25 -21.62
CA CYS A 396 -0.19 -14.05 -21.05
C CYS A 396 -0.13 -15.49 -21.57
N GLY A 397 0.01 -16.46 -20.66
CA GLY A 397 0.19 -17.87 -20.95
C GLY A 397 -1.12 -18.63 -21.23
N HIS A 398 -1.06 -19.96 -21.08
CA HIS A 398 -2.09 -20.88 -21.62
C HIS A 398 -2.59 -21.95 -20.64
N LEU A 399 -2.09 -21.98 -19.40
CA LEU A 399 -2.46 -23.06 -18.47
C LEU A 399 -3.92 -22.92 -18.00
N GLU A 400 -4.36 -21.69 -17.78
CA GLU A 400 -5.72 -21.29 -17.39
C GLU A 400 -6.02 -19.90 -17.98
N GLN A 401 -7.30 -19.53 -18.08
CA GLN A 401 -7.70 -18.25 -18.67
C GLN A 401 -7.28 -17.07 -17.78
N ASP A 402 -6.41 -16.20 -18.30
CA ASP A 402 -6.03 -14.95 -17.64
C ASP A 402 -7.13 -13.88 -17.79
N THR A 403 -7.26 -13.00 -16.80
CA THR A 403 -8.17 -11.84 -16.86
C THR A 403 -7.40 -10.56 -16.56
N ILE A 404 -7.53 -9.56 -17.43
CA ILE A 404 -7.04 -8.20 -17.21
C ILE A 404 -8.21 -7.25 -17.41
N GLU A 405 -8.65 -6.62 -16.34
CA GLU A 405 -9.88 -5.82 -16.32
C GLU A 405 -9.68 -4.49 -15.60
N ARG A 406 -10.21 -3.40 -16.16
CA ARG A 406 -10.07 -2.04 -15.61
C ARG A 406 -8.60 -1.67 -15.34
N CYS A 407 -7.73 -2.00 -16.30
CA CYS A 407 -6.29 -1.76 -16.18
C CYS A 407 -5.78 -0.81 -17.27
N PHE A 408 -4.69 -0.10 -17.00
CA PHE A 408 -4.10 0.77 -18.02
C PHE A 408 -2.58 0.88 -17.97
N ALA A 409 -1.99 1.33 -19.08
CA ALA A 409 -0.58 1.64 -19.17
C ALA A 409 -0.30 2.97 -19.89
N THR A 410 0.59 3.78 -19.33
CA THR A 410 0.93 5.12 -19.86
C THR A 410 2.43 5.30 -20.15
N GLY A 411 3.30 4.46 -19.59
CA GLY A 411 4.73 4.46 -19.89
C GLY A 411 5.03 4.01 -21.32
N ASN A 412 6.14 4.48 -21.89
CA ASN A 412 6.50 4.11 -23.26
C ASN A 412 7.03 2.66 -23.31
N VAL A 413 6.77 1.98 -24.43
CA VAL A 413 7.22 0.61 -24.65
C VAL A 413 8.20 0.57 -25.81
N THR A 414 9.41 0.10 -25.56
CA THR A 414 10.41 -0.23 -26.59
C THR A 414 10.73 -1.72 -26.53
N ALA A 415 10.44 -2.46 -27.59
CA ALA A 415 10.72 -3.90 -27.68
C ALA A 415 11.59 -4.21 -28.92
N LEU A 416 12.71 -4.92 -28.70
CA LEU A 416 13.62 -5.34 -29.76
C LEU A 416 13.25 -6.71 -30.36
N GLY A 417 12.48 -7.51 -29.63
CA GLY A 417 11.92 -8.77 -30.09
C GLY A 417 10.66 -8.60 -30.94
N ASP A 418 10.01 -9.71 -31.27
CA ASP A 418 8.93 -9.70 -32.25
C ASP A 418 7.61 -9.09 -31.74
N GLY A 419 7.28 -9.19 -30.45
CA GLY A 419 5.99 -8.72 -29.91
C GLY A 419 6.08 -7.44 -29.07
N ALA A 420 5.33 -6.41 -29.44
CA ALA A 420 5.23 -5.16 -28.67
C ALA A 420 3.77 -4.71 -28.53
N GLY A 421 3.35 -4.43 -27.30
CA GLY A 421 1.99 -3.93 -27.01
C GLY A 421 2.00 -2.83 -25.97
N GLY A 422 1.18 -1.79 -26.16
CA GLY A 422 1.07 -0.72 -25.16
C GLY A 422 0.54 -1.20 -23.82
N LEU A 423 -0.29 -2.26 -23.78
CA LEU A 423 -0.76 -2.92 -22.56
C LEU A 423 -0.13 -4.32 -22.40
N VAL A 424 -0.23 -5.17 -23.42
CA VAL A 424 0.25 -6.57 -23.37
C VAL A 424 1.01 -6.94 -24.63
N ALA A 425 2.19 -7.57 -24.53
CA ALA A 425 2.95 -7.93 -25.72
C ALA A 425 2.30 -9.09 -26.51
N SER A 426 1.86 -10.15 -25.84
CA SER A 426 1.28 -11.33 -26.48
C SER A 426 0.29 -12.05 -25.56
N ILE A 427 -0.79 -12.56 -26.15
CA ILE A 427 -1.84 -13.31 -25.47
C ILE A 427 -2.02 -14.69 -26.12
N ASN A 428 -1.91 -15.76 -25.33
CA ASN A 428 -2.37 -17.09 -25.74
C ASN A 428 -3.84 -17.33 -25.37
N THR A 429 -4.22 -17.04 -24.12
CA THR A 429 -5.62 -17.08 -23.66
C THR A 429 -5.85 -16.05 -22.57
N ALA A 430 -6.48 -14.92 -22.89
CA ALA A 430 -6.87 -13.94 -21.88
C ALA A 430 -8.15 -13.21 -22.27
N THR A 431 -8.86 -12.71 -21.26
CA THR A 431 -9.90 -11.69 -21.43
C THR A 431 -9.33 -10.33 -21.05
N ILE A 432 -9.30 -9.40 -22.00
CA ILE A 432 -8.93 -8.01 -21.79
C ILE A 432 -10.21 -7.18 -21.82
N MET A 433 -10.53 -6.46 -20.75
CA MET A 433 -11.81 -5.77 -20.63
C MET A 433 -11.65 -4.40 -19.97
N ASP A 434 -12.28 -3.38 -20.55
CA ASP A 434 -12.27 -2.02 -19.99
C ASP A 434 -10.83 -1.52 -19.72
N CYS A 435 -9.92 -1.75 -20.68
CA CYS A 435 -8.50 -1.43 -20.54
C CYS A 435 -8.02 -0.39 -21.55
N PHE A 436 -6.92 0.31 -21.27
CA PHE A 436 -6.35 1.23 -22.25
C PHE A 436 -4.84 1.42 -22.17
N ALA A 437 -4.25 1.89 -23.28
CA ALA A 437 -2.84 2.26 -23.36
C ALA A 437 -2.64 3.64 -24.01
N THR A 438 -1.77 4.47 -23.44
CA THR A 438 -1.48 5.84 -23.94
C THR A 438 0.00 6.07 -24.26
N GLY A 439 0.90 5.25 -23.73
CA GLY A 439 2.33 5.33 -24.03
C GLY A 439 2.64 4.96 -25.48
N ASN A 440 3.70 5.57 -26.04
CA ASN A 440 4.14 5.24 -27.39
C ASN A 440 4.74 3.83 -27.44
N VAL A 441 4.50 3.11 -28.53
CA VAL A 441 4.97 1.74 -28.74
C VAL A 441 5.93 1.71 -29.92
N LEU A 442 7.17 1.35 -29.65
CA LEU A 442 8.21 1.08 -30.64
C LEU A 442 8.58 -0.40 -30.58
N GLY A 443 8.32 -1.14 -31.66
CA GLY A 443 8.61 -2.56 -31.77
C GLY A 443 9.28 -2.94 -33.09
N ASN A 444 9.55 -4.22 -33.28
CA ASN A 444 10.11 -4.74 -34.53
C ASN A 444 9.03 -5.26 -35.48
N ASN A 445 8.45 -6.44 -35.24
CA ASN A 445 7.67 -7.16 -36.27
C ASN A 445 6.18 -7.35 -36.00
N ILE A 446 5.73 -7.32 -34.75
CA ILE A 446 4.33 -7.49 -34.37
C ILE A 446 4.04 -6.45 -33.30
N VAL A 447 3.46 -5.33 -33.72
CA VAL A 447 3.41 -4.12 -32.89
C VAL A 447 1.98 -3.60 -32.83
N GLY A 448 1.39 -3.58 -31.64
CA GLY A 448 0.06 -3.05 -31.41
C GLY A 448 0.03 -1.93 -30.38
N GLY A 449 -0.83 -0.93 -30.59
CA GLY A 449 -1.00 0.14 -29.60
C GLY A 449 -1.58 -0.34 -28.27
N LEU A 450 -2.38 -1.41 -28.26
CA LEU A 450 -2.84 -2.08 -27.03
C LEU A 450 -2.17 -3.45 -26.87
N ILE A 451 -2.29 -4.32 -27.87
CA ILE A 451 -1.81 -5.71 -27.81
C ILE A 451 -0.92 -6.02 -29.01
N GLY A 452 0.26 -6.61 -28.80
CA GLY A 452 1.10 -7.05 -29.92
C GLY A 452 0.44 -8.19 -30.72
N GLU A 453 0.39 -9.40 -30.15
CA GLU A 453 -0.20 -10.59 -30.79
C GLU A 453 -1.32 -11.22 -29.93
N THR A 454 -2.34 -11.77 -30.60
CA THR A 454 -3.28 -12.72 -29.99
C THR A 454 -3.25 -14.08 -30.69
N ASN A 455 -3.25 -15.14 -29.92
CA ASN A 455 -3.35 -16.54 -30.35
C ASN A 455 -4.59 -17.24 -29.76
N GLY A 456 -5.52 -16.42 -29.24
CA GLY A 456 -6.72 -16.79 -28.50
C GLY A 456 -7.10 -15.66 -27.53
N GLY A 457 -8.35 -15.62 -27.09
CA GLY A 457 -8.84 -14.59 -26.15
C GLY A 457 -9.54 -13.40 -26.80
N ASN A 458 -10.20 -12.59 -25.96
CA ASN A 458 -11.10 -11.53 -26.40
C ASN A 458 -10.77 -10.20 -25.75
N ILE A 459 -10.89 -9.13 -26.54
CA ILE A 459 -10.67 -7.74 -26.15
C ILE A 459 -12.02 -7.02 -26.20
N TYR A 460 -12.44 -6.45 -25.08
CA TYR A 460 -13.70 -5.71 -24.94
C TYR A 460 -13.45 -4.30 -24.45
N ASN A 461 -14.22 -3.35 -24.96
CA ASN A 461 -14.30 -1.99 -24.43
C ASN A 461 -12.94 -1.34 -24.17
N SER A 462 -11.98 -1.48 -25.09
CA SER A 462 -10.59 -1.09 -24.82
C SER A 462 -10.07 -0.12 -25.86
N TYR A 463 -9.06 0.69 -25.51
CA TYR A 463 -8.53 1.65 -26.46
C TYR A 463 -7.04 1.94 -26.36
N ALA A 464 -6.45 2.39 -27.47
CA ALA A 464 -5.06 2.82 -27.54
C ALA A 464 -4.91 4.20 -28.19
N THR A 465 -4.08 5.07 -27.60
CA THR A 465 -3.89 6.45 -28.09
C THR A 465 -2.43 6.79 -28.38
N GLY A 466 -1.47 6.01 -27.87
CA GLY A 466 -0.05 6.21 -28.14
C GLY A 466 0.32 5.90 -29.59
N ASN A 467 1.36 6.57 -30.10
CA ASN A 467 1.85 6.32 -31.45
C ASN A 467 2.51 4.94 -31.52
N VAL A 468 2.32 4.25 -32.65
CA VAL A 468 2.78 2.89 -32.87
C VAL A 468 3.75 2.86 -34.05
N SER A 469 4.96 2.36 -33.83
CA SER A 469 6.00 2.25 -34.86
C SER A 469 6.61 0.86 -34.87
N GLY A 470 6.69 0.24 -36.06
CA GLY A 470 7.31 -1.05 -36.28
C GLY A 470 7.68 -1.28 -37.75
N ASN A 471 8.11 -2.49 -38.10
CA ASN A 471 8.45 -2.89 -39.46
C ASN A 471 7.30 -3.66 -40.13
N THR A 472 6.86 -4.76 -39.54
CA THR A 472 5.76 -5.61 -40.05
C THR A 472 4.59 -5.64 -39.06
N ASP A 473 3.41 -6.08 -39.49
CA ASP A 473 2.20 -6.33 -38.69
C ASP A 473 1.96 -5.28 -37.60
N VAL A 474 1.81 -4.03 -38.04
CA VAL A 474 1.67 -2.86 -37.16
C VAL A 474 0.22 -2.42 -37.12
N GLY A 475 -0.41 -2.52 -35.95
CA GLY A 475 -1.80 -2.12 -35.72
C GLY A 475 -1.95 -1.03 -34.68
N GLY A 476 -2.87 -0.09 -34.90
CA GLY A 476 -3.16 0.94 -33.89
C GLY A 476 -3.73 0.38 -32.58
N LEU A 477 -4.44 -0.77 -32.62
CA LEU A 477 -4.89 -1.49 -31.43
C LEU A 477 -4.19 -2.84 -31.28
N VAL A 478 -4.19 -3.68 -32.32
CA VAL A 478 -3.62 -5.03 -32.29
C VAL A 478 -2.63 -5.24 -33.44
N GLY A 479 -1.40 -5.65 -33.18
CA GLY A 479 -0.43 -5.95 -34.26
C GLY A 479 -0.90 -7.12 -35.13
N GLN A 480 -1.07 -8.28 -34.51
CA GLN A 480 -1.56 -9.49 -35.17
C GLN A 480 -2.73 -10.11 -34.38
N LEU A 481 -3.88 -10.25 -35.03
CA LEU A 481 -5.09 -10.85 -34.47
C LEU A 481 -5.25 -12.29 -34.98
N GLY A 482 -5.02 -13.27 -34.12
CA GLY A 482 -4.98 -14.69 -34.50
C GLY A 482 -3.62 -15.09 -35.05
N ARG A 483 -3.09 -16.25 -34.62
CA ARG A 483 -1.74 -16.69 -35.01
C ARG A 483 -1.72 -17.31 -36.40
N LEU A 484 -0.67 -17.04 -37.18
CA LEU A 484 -0.38 -17.78 -38.41
C LEU A 484 0.04 -19.22 -38.09
N GLY A 485 -0.65 -20.21 -38.64
CA GLY A 485 -0.36 -21.63 -38.39
C GLY A 485 -1.46 -22.44 -37.71
N GLY A 486 -2.56 -21.80 -37.30
CA GLY A 486 -3.64 -22.41 -36.53
C GLY A 486 -3.32 -22.37 -35.04
N GLY A 487 -4.12 -21.66 -34.27
CA GLY A 487 -4.10 -21.57 -32.83
C GLY A 487 -4.69 -22.82 -32.19
N PHE A 488 -4.01 -23.33 -31.17
CA PHE A 488 -4.53 -24.42 -30.34
C PHE A 488 -5.61 -23.93 -29.33
N TYR A 489 -5.85 -22.61 -29.28
CA TYR A 489 -6.52 -21.95 -28.15
C TYR A 489 -7.82 -21.21 -28.50
N GLY A 490 -8.35 -21.42 -29.72
CA GLY A 490 -9.64 -20.86 -30.17
C GLY A 490 -9.54 -19.49 -30.85
N ALA A 491 -10.68 -19.01 -31.36
CA ALA A 491 -10.75 -17.76 -32.12
C ALA A 491 -10.48 -16.53 -31.24
N SER A 492 -9.77 -15.54 -31.79
CA SER A 492 -9.56 -14.23 -31.15
C SER A 492 -10.65 -13.23 -31.52
N GLY A 493 -10.98 -12.30 -30.62
CA GLY A 493 -12.03 -11.31 -30.85
C GLY A 493 -11.71 -9.89 -30.36
N ILE A 494 -12.14 -8.88 -31.11
CA ILE A 494 -12.12 -7.46 -30.72
C ILE A 494 -13.55 -6.93 -30.76
N TYR A 495 -14.00 -6.35 -29.65
CA TYR A 495 -15.35 -5.84 -29.47
C TYR A 495 -15.30 -4.43 -28.87
N ASP A 496 -16.11 -3.54 -29.43
CA ASP A 496 -16.40 -2.22 -28.85
C ASP A 496 -15.13 -1.41 -28.50
N SER A 497 -14.08 -1.52 -29.32
CA SER A 497 -12.74 -1.03 -29.00
C SER A 497 -12.21 -0.09 -30.08
N TYR A 498 -11.24 0.77 -29.73
CA TYR A 498 -10.72 1.72 -30.70
C TYR A 498 -9.26 2.14 -30.55
N SER A 499 -8.69 2.73 -31.59
CA SER A 499 -7.37 3.35 -31.52
C SER A 499 -7.29 4.72 -32.19
N THR A 500 -6.36 5.57 -31.76
CA THR A 500 -6.22 6.95 -32.28
C THR A 500 -4.78 7.38 -32.59
N GLY A 501 -3.78 6.67 -32.05
CA GLY A 501 -2.37 7.01 -32.26
C GLY A 501 -1.92 6.85 -33.71
N CYS A 502 -0.90 7.61 -34.11
CA CYS A 502 -0.32 7.49 -35.45
C CYS A 502 0.36 6.12 -35.60
N VAL A 503 0.10 5.42 -36.71
CA VAL A 503 0.63 4.08 -36.96
C VAL A 503 1.59 4.11 -38.15
N SER A 504 2.84 3.66 -37.94
CA SER A 504 3.89 3.66 -38.95
C SER A 504 4.55 2.28 -39.08
N GLY A 505 4.69 1.80 -40.31
CA GLY A 505 5.44 0.59 -40.62
C GLY A 505 5.62 0.35 -42.12
N THR A 506 6.19 -0.80 -42.49
CA THR A 506 6.55 -1.11 -43.88
C THR A 506 5.61 -2.13 -44.54
N THR A 507 5.11 -3.11 -43.79
CA THR A 507 4.24 -4.19 -44.30
C THR A 507 3.08 -4.43 -43.33
N ASN A 508 1.88 -4.69 -43.84
CA ASN A 508 0.66 -4.98 -43.05
C ASN A 508 0.41 -3.94 -41.95
N VAL A 509 0.23 -2.69 -42.36
CA VAL A 509 0.01 -1.55 -41.45
C VAL A 509 -1.46 -1.19 -41.44
N GLY A 510 -2.14 -1.42 -40.32
CA GLY A 510 -3.55 -1.13 -40.15
C GLY A 510 -3.80 -0.13 -39.04
N GLY A 511 -4.81 0.72 -39.23
CA GLY A 511 -5.19 1.70 -38.23
C GLY A 511 -5.75 1.05 -36.96
N LEU A 512 -6.36 -0.13 -37.06
CA LEU A 512 -6.86 -0.91 -35.92
C LEU A 512 -6.04 -2.21 -35.75
N VAL A 513 -5.90 -3.01 -36.81
CA VAL A 513 -5.20 -4.31 -36.79
C VAL A 513 -4.15 -4.38 -37.90
N GLY A 514 -2.92 -4.78 -37.60
CA GLY A 514 -1.89 -4.95 -38.64
C GLY A 514 -2.21 -6.13 -39.57
N LEU A 515 -2.28 -7.33 -39.00
CA LEU A 515 -2.59 -8.57 -39.71
C LEU A 515 -3.70 -9.35 -38.99
N VAL A 516 -4.64 -9.89 -39.76
CA VAL A 516 -5.58 -10.90 -39.26
C VAL A 516 -5.15 -12.29 -39.73
N GLY A 517 -4.82 -13.14 -38.76
CA GLY A 517 -4.35 -14.52 -38.95
C GLY A 517 -5.48 -15.54 -39.11
N TRP A 518 -5.18 -16.81 -38.79
CA TRP A 518 -6.07 -17.94 -39.00
C TRP A 518 -7.10 -18.11 -37.86
N ASP A 519 -8.01 -19.08 -37.98
CA ASP A 519 -9.06 -19.43 -37.00
C ASP A 519 -10.23 -18.46 -36.86
N SER A 520 -10.61 -17.81 -37.95
CA SER A 520 -11.79 -16.94 -38.04
C SER A 520 -11.88 -15.87 -36.93
N PRO A 521 -10.87 -14.99 -36.77
CA PRO A 521 -10.95 -13.93 -35.77
C PRO A 521 -12.12 -12.98 -36.04
N VAL A 522 -12.67 -12.40 -34.98
CA VAL A 522 -13.83 -11.50 -35.06
C VAL A 522 -13.40 -10.08 -34.72
N VAL A 523 -13.71 -9.12 -35.59
CA VAL A 523 -13.66 -7.70 -35.25
C VAL A 523 -15.07 -7.15 -35.37
N ASN A 524 -15.62 -6.70 -34.25
CA ASN A 524 -16.99 -6.23 -34.15
C ASN A 524 -17.03 -4.86 -33.50
N ASN A 525 -17.79 -3.94 -34.10
CA ASN A 525 -18.13 -2.64 -33.52
C ASN A 525 -16.91 -1.83 -33.02
N SER A 526 -15.77 -1.98 -33.69
CA SER A 526 -14.48 -1.41 -33.32
C SER A 526 -13.96 -0.48 -34.43
N GLY A 527 -13.11 0.49 -34.09
CA GLY A 527 -12.71 1.56 -35.03
C GLY A 527 -11.34 2.18 -34.79
N TRP A 528 -10.88 3.01 -35.72
CA TRP A 528 -9.62 3.74 -35.58
C TRP A 528 -9.75 5.16 -36.12
N TRP A 529 -8.97 6.08 -35.56
CA TRP A 529 -8.91 7.47 -35.99
C TRP A 529 -7.50 8.02 -35.88
N THR A 530 -6.70 7.85 -36.94
CA THR A 530 -5.34 8.40 -36.98
C THR A 530 -5.33 9.79 -37.63
N GLY A 531 -4.68 10.76 -37.01
CA GLY A 531 -4.46 12.10 -37.58
C GLY A 531 -3.46 12.10 -38.75
N SER A 532 -2.57 11.11 -38.75
CA SER A 532 -1.63 10.77 -39.83
C SER A 532 -1.31 9.27 -39.73
N GLY A 533 -1.52 8.49 -40.80
CA GLY A 533 -1.33 7.03 -40.77
C GLY A 533 -2.13 6.26 -41.84
N PRO A 534 -2.26 4.92 -41.72
CA PRO A 534 -2.95 4.07 -42.70
C PRO A 534 -4.42 4.44 -42.87
N THR A 535 -4.91 4.41 -44.11
CA THR A 535 -6.30 4.74 -44.48
C THR A 535 -7.30 3.61 -44.23
N TYR A 536 -6.81 2.41 -43.89
CA TYR A 536 -7.56 1.17 -43.69
C TYR A 536 -7.44 0.68 -42.24
N ALA A 537 -8.47 -0.02 -41.74
CA ALA A 537 -8.47 -0.56 -40.39
C ALA A 537 -7.51 -1.73 -40.25
N ILE A 538 -7.54 -2.61 -41.26
CA ILE A 538 -6.79 -3.85 -41.31
C ILE A 538 -5.71 -3.70 -42.38
N GLY A 539 -4.45 -3.93 -42.01
CA GLY A 539 -3.34 -3.87 -42.95
C GLY A 539 -3.35 -5.03 -43.94
N SER A 540 -3.63 -6.25 -43.46
CA SER A 540 -3.75 -7.45 -44.31
C SER A 540 -4.61 -8.54 -43.66
N ILE A 541 -5.17 -9.41 -44.49
CA ILE A 541 -6.03 -10.53 -44.10
C ILE A 541 -5.46 -11.80 -44.76
N SER A 542 -5.26 -12.85 -43.97
CA SER A 542 -4.69 -14.11 -44.46
C SER A 542 -5.69 -15.07 -45.12
N GLU A 543 -7.02 -15.00 -44.84
CA GLU A 543 -8.10 -15.68 -45.60
C GLU A 543 -9.53 -15.20 -45.19
N ASN A 544 -10.61 -15.74 -45.80
CA ASN A 544 -12.04 -15.32 -45.65
C ASN A 544 -12.49 -15.08 -44.20
N ILE A 545 -12.51 -13.81 -43.77
CA ILE A 545 -12.92 -13.40 -42.42
C ILE A 545 -14.18 -12.56 -42.49
N THR A 546 -15.08 -12.77 -41.51
CA THR A 546 -16.25 -11.92 -41.30
C THR A 546 -15.78 -10.61 -40.66
N TYR A 547 -15.46 -9.63 -41.51
CA TYR A 547 -15.12 -8.29 -41.09
C TYR A 547 -16.34 -7.36 -41.27
N ASN A 548 -16.90 -6.84 -40.17
CA ASN A 548 -18.03 -5.93 -40.21
C ASN A 548 -17.62 -4.52 -39.73
N GLU A 549 -17.23 -3.66 -40.67
CA GLU A 549 -16.96 -2.23 -40.42
C GLU A 549 -18.29 -1.47 -40.25
N ALA A 550 -18.57 -0.95 -39.06
CA ALA A 550 -19.74 -0.10 -38.85
C ALA A 550 -19.43 1.39 -38.63
N ASN A 551 -18.23 1.80 -38.17
CA ASN A 551 -18.15 3.04 -37.37
C ASN A 551 -17.14 4.12 -37.80
N LYS A 552 -16.47 4.06 -38.95
CA LYS A 552 -15.55 5.16 -39.37
C LYS A 552 -16.24 6.54 -39.37
N SER A 553 -17.55 6.57 -39.62
CA SER A 553 -18.36 7.79 -39.79
C SER A 553 -19.12 8.29 -38.54
N ALA A 554 -19.17 7.54 -37.43
CA ALA A 554 -20.04 7.88 -36.29
C ALA A 554 -19.46 8.96 -35.34
N PHE A 555 -18.13 9.07 -35.25
CA PHE A 555 -17.46 9.92 -34.24
C PHE A 555 -16.98 11.29 -34.77
N TYR A 556 -17.07 11.55 -36.08
CA TYR A 556 -16.55 12.77 -36.74
C TYR A 556 -17.58 13.57 -37.55
N SER A 557 -18.88 13.45 -37.25
CA SER A 557 -19.84 14.39 -37.88
C SER A 557 -19.80 15.73 -37.14
N SER A 558 -19.39 16.78 -37.84
CA SER A 558 -19.30 18.18 -37.39
C SER A 558 -20.67 18.82 -37.04
N SER A 559 -21.69 18.01 -36.78
CA SER A 559 -23.07 18.44 -36.56
C SER A 559 -23.74 17.55 -35.52
N HIS A 560 -23.44 17.75 -34.22
CA HIS A 560 -24.24 17.32 -33.05
C HIS A 560 -25.07 16.04 -33.26
N ALA A 561 -24.48 14.97 -33.78
CA ALA A 561 -25.17 13.70 -33.90
C ALA A 561 -25.13 13.05 -32.53
N VAL A 562 -26.23 13.20 -31.81
CA VAL A 562 -26.58 12.53 -30.57
C VAL A 562 -26.05 11.10 -30.58
N TYR A 563 -25.05 10.82 -29.75
CA TYR A 563 -24.39 9.52 -29.54
C TYR A 563 -25.35 8.37 -29.16
N HIS A 564 -26.63 8.66 -28.92
CA HIS A 564 -27.69 7.70 -28.59
C HIS A 564 -28.15 6.81 -29.76
N SER A 565 -27.58 6.92 -30.97
CA SER A 565 -27.99 6.11 -32.13
C SER A 565 -27.00 5.05 -32.61
N THR A 566 -25.86 4.82 -31.94
CA THR A 566 -25.09 3.57 -32.12
C THR A 566 -25.49 2.58 -31.01
N PRO A 567 -26.50 1.71 -31.19
CA PRO A 567 -27.07 0.84 -30.14
C PRO A 567 -26.09 -0.18 -29.53
N SER A 568 -24.83 -0.19 -29.95
CA SER A 568 -23.83 -1.18 -29.59
C SER A 568 -22.87 -0.74 -28.47
N TRP A 569 -22.56 0.56 -28.30
CA TRP A 569 -21.66 1.04 -27.23
C TRP A 569 -22.43 1.45 -25.96
N ASN A 570 -22.02 0.95 -24.80
CA ASN A 570 -22.71 1.21 -23.53
C ASN A 570 -22.22 2.50 -22.82
N PHE A 571 -22.74 3.66 -23.23
CA PHE A 571 -22.45 4.95 -22.59
C PHE A 571 -23.11 5.14 -21.21
N LYS A 572 -23.99 4.23 -20.80
CA LYS A 572 -24.57 4.25 -19.45
C LYS A 572 -23.58 3.73 -18.42
N ARG A 573 -22.83 2.68 -18.74
CA ARG A 573 -21.98 1.97 -17.76
C ARG A 573 -20.50 1.96 -18.08
N VAL A 574 -20.12 1.93 -19.36
CA VAL A 574 -18.73 1.68 -19.78
C VAL A 574 -18.08 2.96 -20.28
N TRP A 575 -18.70 3.62 -21.25
CA TRP A 575 -18.09 4.75 -21.96
C TRP A 575 -18.62 6.10 -21.47
N ARG A 576 -17.76 7.12 -21.45
CA ARG A 576 -18.09 8.53 -21.22
C ARG A 576 -17.75 9.33 -22.47
N GLU A 577 -18.68 10.17 -22.90
CA GLU A 577 -18.49 11.13 -24.00
C GLU A 577 -17.62 12.32 -23.55
N ARG A 578 -16.86 12.87 -24.50
CA ARG A 578 -16.08 14.11 -24.32
C ARG A 578 -16.40 15.09 -25.44
N ASP A 579 -16.46 16.38 -25.11
CA ASP A 579 -16.77 17.42 -26.09
C ASP A 579 -15.68 17.51 -27.15
N LYS A 580 -16.04 17.22 -28.41
CA LYS A 580 -15.15 17.21 -29.58
C LYS A 580 -13.93 16.28 -29.43
N ASP A 581 -14.06 15.20 -28.67
CA ASP A 581 -12.97 14.24 -28.43
C ASP A 581 -13.50 12.79 -28.31
N TYR A 582 -12.60 11.80 -28.33
CA TYR A 582 -12.93 10.38 -28.29
C TYR A 582 -13.47 9.94 -26.93
N PRO A 583 -14.38 8.94 -26.89
CA PRO A 583 -14.95 8.45 -25.64
C PRO A 583 -13.89 7.79 -24.76
N ILE A 584 -13.95 8.02 -23.46
CA ILE A 584 -13.06 7.38 -22.48
C ILE A 584 -13.84 6.41 -21.61
N LEU A 585 -13.14 5.51 -20.93
CA LEU A 585 -13.77 4.61 -19.97
C LEU A 585 -14.21 5.37 -18.72
N LYS A 586 -15.42 5.06 -18.23
CA LYS A 586 -15.93 5.57 -16.96
C LYS A 586 -15.09 5.05 -15.79
N GLY A 587 -14.95 5.86 -14.75
CA GLY A 587 -14.12 5.55 -13.58
C GLY A 587 -12.64 5.92 -13.74
N PHE A 588 -12.19 6.32 -14.95
CA PHE A 588 -10.82 6.76 -15.23
C PHE A 588 -10.72 8.27 -15.53
N GLU A 589 -11.75 9.04 -15.17
CA GLU A 589 -11.83 10.46 -15.49
C GLU A 589 -10.72 11.29 -14.82
N TYR A 590 -10.15 10.80 -13.72
CA TYR A 590 -9.09 11.45 -12.97
C TYR A 590 -7.73 11.45 -13.70
N LEU A 591 -7.51 10.54 -14.65
CA LEU A 591 -6.25 10.41 -15.40
C LEU A 591 -6.14 11.37 -16.57
N PHE A 592 -7.28 11.82 -17.09
CA PHE A 592 -7.37 12.80 -18.17
C PHE A 592 -7.78 14.13 -17.55
N HIS A 593 -6.95 14.62 -16.62
CA HIS A 593 -7.17 15.92 -16.01
C HIS A 593 -7.24 16.96 -17.13
N VAL A 594 -8.34 17.72 -17.15
CA VAL A 594 -8.46 18.86 -18.05
C VAL A 594 -7.25 19.75 -17.78
N ASP A 595 -6.51 20.13 -18.82
CA ASP A 595 -5.43 21.09 -18.66
C ASP A 595 -6.04 22.39 -18.11
N CYS A 596 -5.81 22.64 -16.83
CA CYS A 596 -6.31 23.80 -16.11
C CYS A 596 -5.22 24.87 -15.96
N ASN A 597 -4.17 24.80 -16.79
CA ASN A 597 -3.22 25.88 -16.91
C ASN A 597 -3.81 27.01 -17.77
N CYS A 598 -3.42 28.23 -17.47
CA CYS A 598 -3.71 29.41 -18.28
C CYS A 598 -2.49 30.32 -18.37
N SER A 599 -2.42 31.10 -19.44
CA SER A 599 -1.30 32.02 -19.72
C SER A 599 -1.74 33.46 -20.04
N SER A 600 -3.06 33.72 -20.04
CA SER A 600 -3.67 35.04 -20.27
C SER A 600 -4.96 35.18 -19.47
N CYS A 601 -5.42 36.41 -19.25
CA CYS A 601 -6.67 36.67 -18.51
C CYS A 601 -7.86 35.95 -19.18
N GLU A 602 -7.99 35.99 -20.51
CA GLU A 602 -9.07 35.31 -21.23
C GLU A 602 -9.06 33.80 -20.98
N GLU A 603 -7.89 33.17 -21.04
CA GLU A 603 -7.75 31.74 -20.74
C GLU A 603 -8.07 31.43 -19.28
N CYS A 604 -7.55 32.22 -18.34
CA CYS A 604 -7.79 32.01 -16.92
C CYS A 604 -9.28 32.09 -16.59
N ASN A 605 -10.00 33.08 -17.14
CA ASN A 605 -11.46 33.15 -16.99
C ASN A 605 -12.16 31.91 -17.55
N LYS A 606 -11.76 31.41 -18.73
CA LYS A 606 -12.32 30.18 -19.30
C LYS A 606 -12.08 28.97 -18.40
N LYS A 607 -10.86 28.80 -17.88
CA LYS A 607 -10.49 27.66 -17.00
C LYS A 607 -11.18 27.75 -15.64
N LEU A 608 -11.25 28.94 -15.05
CA LEU A 608 -11.98 29.19 -13.80
C LEU A 608 -13.49 28.95 -13.96
N ASN A 609 -14.05 29.20 -15.15
CA ASN A 609 -15.44 28.89 -15.45
C ASN A 609 -15.67 27.41 -15.82
N HIS A 610 -14.61 26.62 -16.04
CA HIS A 610 -14.73 25.22 -16.46
C HIS A 610 -15.07 24.32 -15.27
N THR A 611 -16.13 23.50 -15.39
CA THR A 611 -16.66 22.70 -14.28
C THR A 611 -15.71 21.60 -13.80
N SER A 612 -14.86 21.07 -14.69
CA SER A 612 -13.85 20.04 -14.35
C SER A 612 -12.53 20.59 -13.81
N CYS A 613 -12.32 21.90 -13.78
CA CYS A 613 -11.11 22.51 -13.23
C CYS A 613 -11.29 22.87 -11.76
N SER A 614 -10.62 22.16 -10.85
CA SER A 614 -10.66 22.49 -9.41
C SER A 614 -9.46 23.33 -8.98
N ILE A 615 -8.32 23.17 -9.65
CA ILE A 615 -7.09 23.93 -9.44
C ILE A 615 -6.68 24.52 -10.79
N ILE A 616 -6.55 25.83 -10.85
CA ILE A 616 -6.16 26.58 -12.02
C ILE A 616 -4.78 27.15 -11.75
N ILE A 617 -3.84 26.95 -12.67
CA ILE A 617 -2.44 27.34 -12.52
C ILE A 617 -2.10 28.39 -13.58
N LEU A 618 -1.65 29.57 -13.17
CA LEU A 618 -1.04 30.53 -14.09
C LEU A 618 0.38 30.04 -14.40
N ASN A 619 0.72 29.86 -15.67
CA ASN A 619 2.03 29.34 -16.08
C ASN A 619 2.91 30.35 -16.82
N ALA A 620 2.45 31.59 -16.96
CA ALA A 620 3.18 32.70 -17.57
C ALA A 620 2.71 34.04 -16.97
N GLY A 621 3.60 35.03 -16.96
CA GLY A 621 3.24 36.39 -16.58
C GLY A 621 2.33 37.05 -17.61
N ILE A 622 1.36 37.84 -17.13
CA ILE A 622 0.45 38.65 -17.92
C ILE A 622 0.89 40.10 -17.74
N THR A 623 1.11 40.82 -18.85
CA THR A 623 1.63 42.19 -18.85
C THR A 623 0.69 43.15 -19.55
N ASN A 624 0.58 44.39 -19.04
CA ASN A 624 -0.18 45.48 -19.66
C ASN A 624 -1.63 45.08 -20.02
N GLN A 625 -2.32 44.44 -19.09
CA GLN A 625 -3.70 43.98 -19.27
C GLN A 625 -4.66 45.17 -19.24
N THR A 626 -5.41 45.35 -20.32
CA THR A 626 -6.46 46.37 -20.40
C THR A 626 -7.74 45.89 -19.70
N GLY A 627 -8.22 46.63 -18.69
CA GLY A 627 -9.43 46.27 -17.96
C GLY A 627 -9.27 45.06 -17.04
N THR A 628 -10.36 44.63 -16.42
CA THR A 628 -10.35 43.58 -15.39
C THR A 628 -9.76 42.27 -15.90
N CYS A 629 -8.75 41.72 -15.22
CA CYS A 629 -8.13 40.47 -15.62
C CYS A 629 -9.01 39.26 -15.30
N ILE A 630 -9.20 38.92 -14.02
CA ILE A 630 -10.14 37.86 -13.62
C ILE A 630 -11.49 38.50 -13.33
N ASP A 631 -12.41 38.44 -14.30
CA ASP A 631 -13.68 39.17 -14.29
C ASP A 631 -14.85 38.26 -13.87
N ASN A 632 -14.90 37.98 -12.57
CA ASN A 632 -15.97 37.24 -11.91
C ASN A 632 -16.53 36.00 -12.64
N PRO A 633 -15.69 34.99 -13.00
CA PRO A 633 -16.16 33.80 -13.72
C PRO A 633 -17.32 33.09 -13.01
N LEU A 634 -18.38 32.73 -13.76
CA LEU A 634 -19.64 32.23 -13.21
C LEU A 634 -19.47 31.01 -12.28
N ASN A 635 -18.59 30.09 -12.64
CA ASN A 635 -18.35 28.87 -11.86
C ASN A 635 -17.16 28.99 -10.89
N PHE A 636 -16.63 30.19 -10.60
CA PHE A 636 -15.52 30.35 -9.66
C PHE A 636 -15.99 30.21 -8.20
N ASN A 637 -16.33 28.99 -7.80
CA ASN A 637 -16.70 28.62 -6.43
C ASN A 637 -16.04 27.27 -6.09
N ASN A 638 -15.51 27.14 -4.87
CA ASN A 638 -14.78 25.95 -4.43
C ASN A 638 -13.54 25.61 -5.31
N LYS A 639 -12.83 26.63 -5.79
CA LYS A 639 -11.65 26.44 -6.66
C LYS A 639 -10.39 27.08 -6.08
N ILE A 640 -9.24 26.59 -6.54
CA ILE A 640 -7.93 27.18 -6.26
C ILE A 640 -7.44 27.87 -7.54
N PHE A 641 -7.05 29.14 -7.43
CA PHE A 641 -6.26 29.84 -8.43
C PHE A 641 -4.86 30.07 -7.88
N ASP A 642 -3.87 29.39 -8.44
CA ASP A 642 -2.47 29.47 -8.04
C ASP A 642 -1.64 30.13 -9.13
N CYS A 643 -1.14 31.32 -8.86
CA CYS A 643 -0.37 32.05 -9.86
C CYS A 643 1.11 31.64 -9.93
N GLN A 644 1.58 30.73 -9.06
CA GLN A 644 2.97 30.23 -9.04
C GLN A 644 4.06 31.32 -8.94
N GLY A 645 3.71 32.52 -8.46
CA GLY A 645 4.60 33.68 -8.40
C GLY A 645 4.68 34.49 -9.68
N TYR A 646 3.89 34.17 -10.72
CA TYR A 646 3.80 34.98 -11.93
C TYR A 646 3.03 36.29 -11.69
N VAL A 647 3.42 37.30 -12.46
CA VAL A 647 2.84 38.66 -12.43
C VAL A 647 1.56 38.71 -13.26
N ILE A 648 0.55 39.40 -12.73
CA ILE A 648 -0.62 39.91 -13.43
C ILE A 648 -0.53 41.43 -13.36
N ASP A 649 -0.18 42.05 -14.49
CA ASP A 649 0.15 43.47 -14.60
C ASP A 649 -0.88 44.19 -15.48
N GLY A 650 -1.48 45.24 -14.92
CA GLY A 650 -2.51 46.08 -15.54
C GLY A 650 -1.92 47.17 -16.44
N ASP A 651 -2.76 48.09 -16.92
CA ASP A 651 -2.36 49.15 -17.84
C ASP A 651 -2.31 50.56 -17.19
N ASP A 652 -2.31 50.62 -15.85
CA ASP A 652 -2.34 51.86 -15.05
C ASP A 652 -3.55 52.76 -15.34
N SER A 653 -4.64 52.21 -15.91
CA SER A 653 -5.76 53.02 -16.39
C SER A 653 -7.15 52.46 -16.05
N GLY A 654 -8.06 53.37 -15.70
CA GLY A 654 -9.47 53.02 -15.47
C GLY A 654 -9.79 52.55 -14.04
N ASN A 655 -11.00 52.01 -13.88
CA ASN A 655 -11.51 51.43 -12.62
C ASN A 655 -11.63 49.91 -12.81
N ASP A 656 -10.51 49.25 -12.99
CA ASP A 656 -10.41 47.83 -13.28
C ASP A 656 -9.72 47.05 -12.16
N TYR A 657 -9.82 45.72 -12.23
CA TYR A 657 -9.39 44.85 -11.14
C TYR A 657 -8.48 43.73 -11.62
N GLY A 658 -7.43 43.43 -10.86
CA GLY A 658 -6.59 42.27 -11.13
C GLY A 658 -7.40 40.99 -10.94
N ILE A 659 -7.98 40.80 -9.76
CA ILE A 659 -8.87 39.68 -9.46
C ILE A 659 -10.16 40.17 -8.83
N TYR A 660 -11.29 40.03 -9.53
CA TYR A 660 -12.60 40.47 -9.06
C TYR A 660 -13.55 39.30 -8.82
N LEU A 661 -14.09 39.23 -7.61
CA LEU A 661 -15.09 38.26 -7.18
C LEU A 661 -16.36 38.98 -6.70
N ASN A 662 -17.52 38.58 -7.24
CA ASN A 662 -18.83 39.05 -6.81
C ASN A 662 -19.78 37.86 -6.65
N ASP A 663 -20.26 37.67 -5.41
CA ASP A 663 -21.02 36.50 -4.97
C ASP A 663 -20.29 35.18 -5.30
N ARG A 664 -19.00 35.13 -4.95
CA ARG A 664 -18.14 33.93 -5.12
C ARG A 664 -17.59 33.47 -3.78
N GLN A 665 -17.60 32.16 -3.57
CA GLN A 665 -17.41 31.57 -2.26
C GLN A 665 -16.46 30.37 -2.28
N ASN A 666 -15.83 30.12 -1.13
CA ASN A 666 -14.95 28.97 -0.87
C ASN A 666 -13.76 28.85 -1.82
N ASN A 667 -13.27 29.96 -2.38
CA ASN A 667 -12.13 29.94 -3.28
C ASN A 667 -10.82 30.16 -2.54
N THR A 668 -9.72 29.65 -3.08
CA THR A 668 -8.36 29.98 -2.65
C THR A 668 -7.62 30.68 -3.77
N ILE A 669 -7.13 31.90 -3.53
CA ILE A 669 -6.26 32.64 -4.45
C ILE A 669 -4.88 32.71 -3.79
N LYS A 670 -3.85 32.24 -4.49
CA LYS A 670 -2.50 32.16 -3.91
C LYS A 670 -1.36 32.41 -4.88
N ASN A 671 -0.26 32.88 -4.31
CA ASN A 671 1.02 33.12 -4.99
C ASN A 671 0.91 34.06 -6.20
N CYS A 672 -0.05 34.99 -6.20
CA CYS A 672 -0.24 35.96 -7.29
C CYS A 672 0.52 37.25 -6.99
N ILE A 673 1.22 37.79 -8.00
CA ILE A 673 1.80 39.14 -7.96
C ILE A 673 0.94 40.02 -8.85
N ILE A 674 0.27 41.02 -8.29
CA ILE A 674 -0.78 41.80 -8.96
C ILE A 674 -0.43 43.29 -8.80
N THR A 675 -0.33 44.01 -9.91
CA THR A 675 0.13 45.40 -9.98
C THR A 675 -0.63 46.18 -11.05
N ASP A 676 -0.64 47.51 -10.92
CA ASP A 676 -1.08 48.45 -11.95
C ASP A 676 -2.58 48.36 -12.29
N PHE A 677 -3.41 47.98 -11.30
CA PHE A 677 -4.88 48.00 -11.34
C PHE A 677 -5.48 49.02 -10.36
N TYR A 678 -6.77 49.33 -10.51
CA TYR A 678 -7.49 50.07 -9.47
C TYR A 678 -7.61 49.24 -8.17
N ASP A 679 -8.13 48.01 -8.22
CA ASP A 679 -7.97 47.05 -7.11
C ASP A 679 -7.11 45.86 -7.55
N GLY A 680 -6.10 45.52 -6.76
CA GLY A 680 -5.33 44.29 -6.99
C GLY A 680 -6.22 43.05 -6.84
N ILE A 681 -6.82 42.88 -5.66
CA ILE A 681 -7.81 41.82 -5.39
C ILE A 681 -9.05 42.44 -4.77
N TYR A 682 -10.20 42.26 -5.41
CA TYR A 682 -11.49 42.80 -4.96
C TYR A 682 -12.53 41.71 -4.69
N LEU A 683 -12.93 41.58 -3.42
CA LEU A 683 -14.02 40.73 -2.96
C LEU A 683 -15.26 41.58 -2.66
N TYR A 684 -16.23 41.54 -3.56
CA TYR A 684 -17.43 42.36 -3.50
C TYR A 684 -18.68 41.52 -3.24
N TYR A 685 -19.66 42.09 -2.53
CA TYR A 685 -21.06 41.65 -2.45
C TYR A 685 -21.23 40.15 -2.11
N TYR A 686 -21.22 39.83 -0.80
CA TYR A 686 -21.38 38.46 -0.29
C TYR A 686 -20.36 37.43 -0.79
N SER A 687 -19.16 37.89 -1.17
CA SER A 687 -18.05 37.00 -1.51
C SER A 687 -17.40 36.43 -0.25
N ASN A 688 -18.05 35.43 0.34
CA ASN A 688 -17.74 34.87 1.65
C ASN A 688 -16.82 33.63 1.59
N ASN A 689 -16.12 33.33 2.70
CA ASN A 689 -15.35 32.09 2.89
C ASN A 689 -14.19 31.87 1.89
N ASN A 690 -13.68 32.94 1.28
CA ASN A 690 -12.51 32.87 0.40
C ASN A 690 -11.22 32.99 1.21
N THR A 691 -10.15 32.37 0.71
CA THR A 691 -8.81 32.39 1.30
C THR A 691 -7.84 33.06 0.34
N LEU A 692 -7.18 34.13 0.78
CA LEU A 692 -6.09 34.80 0.08
C LEU A 692 -4.79 34.48 0.83
N ILE A 693 -3.86 33.78 0.19
CA ILE A 693 -2.58 33.37 0.83
C ILE A 693 -1.37 33.62 -0.06
N ASN A 694 -0.32 34.22 0.50
CA ASN A 694 0.95 34.50 -0.20
C ASN A 694 0.79 35.33 -1.49
N ASN A 695 -0.20 36.22 -1.55
CA ASN A 695 -0.35 37.12 -2.69
C ASN A 695 0.39 38.44 -2.43
N THR A 696 0.86 39.07 -3.50
CA THR A 696 1.46 40.40 -3.51
C THR A 696 0.57 41.31 -4.35
N ALA A 697 -0.15 42.24 -3.74
CA ALA A 697 -1.01 43.23 -4.40
C ALA A 697 -0.44 44.63 -4.16
N ASN A 698 0.67 44.92 -4.83
CA ASN A 698 1.44 46.16 -4.66
C ASN A 698 1.19 47.11 -5.82
N SER A 699 1.44 48.41 -5.62
CA SER A 699 1.37 49.43 -6.68
C SER A 699 0.02 49.49 -7.42
N ASN A 700 -1.06 49.09 -6.77
CA ASN A 700 -2.43 49.30 -7.25
C ASN A 700 -2.99 50.60 -6.65
N TYR A 701 -4.20 51.03 -7.02
CA TYR A 701 -4.87 52.09 -6.25
C TYR A 701 -5.22 51.60 -4.84
N TYR A 702 -5.87 50.44 -4.76
CA TYR A 702 -6.06 49.65 -3.55
C TYR A 702 -5.44 48.26 -3.71
N GLY A 703 -4.76 47.76 -2.68
CA GLY A 703 -4.14 46.43 -2.73
C GLY A 703 -5.15 45.30 -2.70
N ILE A 704 -5.80 45.11 -1.54
CA ILE A 704 -6.82 44.07 -1.32
C ILE A 704 -8.05 44.73 -0.69
N ASP A 705 -9.19 44.69 -1.39
CA ASP A 705 -10.45 45.27 -0.93
C ASP A 705 -11.53 44.21 -0.71
N LEU A 706 -12.20 44.27 0.45
CA LEU A 706 -13.31 43.42 0.88
C LEU A 706 -14.52 44.30 1.19
N ASP A 707 -15.50 44.36 0.29
CA ASP A 707 -16.64 45.26 0.39
C ASP A 707 -18.02 44.55 0.35
N TYR A 708 -19.03 45.20 0.91
CA TYR A 708 -20.45 44.83 0.92
C TYR A 708 -20.72 43.41 1.41
N HIS A 709 -20.50 43.16 2.71
CA HIS A 709 -20.81 41.89 3.36
C HIS A 709 -19.99 40.69 2.83
N SER A 710 -18.75 40.93 2.43
CA SER A 710 -17.78 39.88 2.12
C SER A 710 -17.13 39.38 3.42
N ASN A 711 -17.86 38.51 4.12
CA ASN A 711 -17.56 38.04 5.46
C ASN A 711 -16.84 36.69 5.49
N ASN A 712 -16.25 36.34 6.64
CA ASN A 712 -15.63 35.03 6.88
C ASN A 712 -14.48 34.66 5.92
N ASN A 713 -13.83 35.65 5.30
CA ASN A 713 -12.66 35.46 4.47
C ASN A 713 -11.39 35.35 5.32
N THR A 714 -10.36 34.69 4.78
CA THR A 714 -9.07 34.49 5.44
C THR A 714 -7.94 35.06 4.59
N LEU A 715 -7.20 36.03 5.14
CA LEU A 715 -6.06 36.68 4.50
C LEU A 715 -4.80 36.35 5.31
N ILE A 716 -3.92 35.51 4.74
CA ILE A 716 -2.69 35.06 5.41
C ILE A 716 -1.45 35.35 4.58
N ASN A 717 -0.45 35.98 5.17
CA ASN A 717 0.87 36.17 4.55
C ASN A 717 0.81 36.87 3.17
N ASN A 718 -0.14 37.80 3.00
CA ASN A 718 -0.20 38.63 1.79
C ASN A 718 0.62 39.90 2.00
N THR A 719 1.10 40.46 0.89
CA THR A 719 1.81 41.75 0.83
C THR A 719 0.95 42.74 0.04
N ALA A 720 0.66 43.90 0.61
CA ALA A 720 -0.14 44.95 -0.04
C ALA A 720 0.51 46.32 0.20
N ASN A 721 1.67 46.51 -0.42
CA ASN A 721 2.55 47.64 -0.20
C ASN A 721 2.50 48.65 -1.34
N SER A 722 2.83 49.90 -1.02
CA SER A 722 3.02 50.98 -2.01
C SER A 722 1.82 51.20 -2.93
N ASN A 723 0.59 50.99 -2.43
CA ASN A 723 -0.62 51.30 -3.18
C ASN A 723 -0.94 52.80 -3.08
N ASN A 724 -1.57 53.35 -4.13
CA ASN A 724 -1.82 54.80 -4.27
C ASN A 724 -2.85 55.35 -3.28
N ASP A 725 -3.58 54.49 -2.57
CA ASP A 725 -4.45 54.90 -1.48
C ASP A 725 -4.26 54.01 -0.26
N SER A 726 -4.70 52.74 -0.35
CA SER A 726 -4.70 51.83 0.79
C SER A 726 -4.24 50.42 0.48
N GLY A 727 -3.64 49.77 1.47
CA GLY A 727 -3.14 48.40 1.34
C GLY A 727 -4.23 47.34 1.45
N ILE A 728 -4.82 47.17 2.64
CA ILE A 728 -5.94 46.23 2.86
C ILE A 728 -7.14 46.97 3.43
N ILE A 729 -8.28 46.88 2.75
CA ILE A 729 -9.53 47.55 3.12
C ILE A 729 -10.64 46.54 3.38
N LEU A 730 -11.42 46.77 4.44
CA LEU A 730 -12.67 46.07 4.71
C LEU A 730 -13.81 47.08 4.89
N TYR A 731 -14.73 47.17 3.95
CA TYR A 731 -15.89 48.06 4.05
C TYR A 731 -17.18 47.24 4.19
N TYR A 732 -17.95 47.49 5.26
CA TYR A 732 -19.17 46.72 5.59
C TYR A 732 -19.00 45.18 5.61
N SER A 733 -17.80 44.71 5.96
CA SER A 733 -17.37 43.30 5.92
C SER A 733 -16.81 42.88 7.26
N SER A 734 -17.31 41.76 7.79
CA SER A 734 -17.14 41.30 9.18
C SER A 734 -16.63 39.86 9.26
N ASN A 735 -16.13 39.45 10.43
CA ASN A 735 -15.66 38.10 10.72
C ASN A 735 -14.53 37.61 9.81
N ASN A 736 -13.72 38.52 9.26
CA ASN A 736 -12.58 38.16 8.43
C ASN A 736 -11.33 37.93 9.29
N LEU A 737 -10.56 36.87 8.99
CA LEU A 737 -9.30 36.51 9.65
C LEU A 737 -8.10 37.08 8.88
N ILE A 738 -7.33 37.96 9.49
CA ILE A 738 -6.23 38.68 8.83
C ILE A 738 -4.93 38.47 9.62
N ASN A 739 -4.08 37.53 9.20
CA ASN A 739 -2.86 37.19 9.93
C ASN A 739 -1.60 37.29 9.07
N PHE A 740 -0.48 37.68 9.67
CA PHE A 740 0.84 37.64 9.04
C PHE A 740 0.99 38.49 7.75
N ASN A 741 0.10 39.46 7.50
CA ASN A 741 0.17 40.27 6.28
C ASN A 741 1.15 41.44 6.44
N SER A 742 1.80 41.82 5.35
CA SER A 742 2.73 42.96 5.26
C SER A 742 2.09 44.09 4.47
N VAL A 743 1.82 45.22 5.11
CA VAL A 743 1.04 46.30 4.54
C VAL A 743 1.68 47.63 4.92
N CYS A 744 2.51 48.14 4.02
CA CYS A 744 3.45 49.21 4.26
C CYS A 744 3.55 50.17 3.07
N SER A 745 3.93 51.42 3.34
CA SER A 745 4.21 52.45 2.32
C SER A 745 3.01 52.80 1.40
N ASN A 746 1.78 52.47 1.80
CA ASN A 746 0.57 52.92 1.08
C ASN A 746 0.35 54.42 1.33
N ILE A 747 -0.29 55.19 0.44
CA ILE A 747 -0.33 56.66 0.57
C ILE A 747 -1.14 57.11 1.80
N ASN A 748 -2.39 56.65 1.94
CA ASN A 748 -3.28 57.10 3.02
C ASN A 748 -3.31 56.10 4.17
N TYR A 749 -3.66 54.84 3.91
CA TYR A 749 -3.85 53.83 4.96
C TYR A 749 -3.14 52.52 4.64
N ASP A 750 -2.48 51.93 5.62
CA ASP A 750 -2.03 50.55 5.45
C ASP A 750 -3.25 49.62 5.61
N PHE A 751 -3.96 49.76 6.73
CA PHE A 751 -5.24 49.09 6.95
C PHE A 751 -6.35 50.11 7.16
N TYR A 752 -7.53 49.84 6.59
CA TYR A 752 -8.75 50.64 6.82
C TYR A 752 -10.01 49.76 6.93
N SER A 753 -10.88 50.00 7.91
CA SER A 753 -12.22 49.38 7.97
C SER A 753 -13.21 50.15 8.84
N SER A 754 -14.50 49.99 8.50
CA SER A 754 -15.65 50.41 9.30
C SER A 754 -16.00 49.46 10.45
N ASP A 755 -15.62 48.18 10.39
CA ASP A 755 -16.21 47.11 11.22
C ASP A 755 -15.19 46.26 11.99
N TRP A 756 -14.03 46.80 12.33
CA TRP A 756 -12.91 46.02 12.88
C TRP A 756 -13.19 45.25 14.17
N LEU A 757 -14.09 45.70 15.05
CA LEU A 757 -14.44 44.89 16.24
C LEU A 757 -15.08 43.54 15.88
N SER A 758 -15.53 43.38 14.63
CA SER A 758 -16.11 42.15 14.11
C SER A 758 -15.14 41.30 13.29
N SER A 759 -14.00 41.84 12.83
CA SER A 759 -12.95 41.11 12.13
C SER A 759 -11.72 40.98 13.05
N PHE A 760 -10.85 39.99 12.85
CA PHE A 760 -9.80 39.71 13.82
C PHE A 760 -8.53 39.16 13.18
N GLY A 761 -7.41 39.29 13.88
CA GLY A 761 -6.10 38.99 13.32
C GLY A 761 -4.94 39.28 14.26
N SER A 762 -3.75 38.85 13.89
CA SER A 762 -2.50 39.00 14.65
C SER A 762 -1.29 38.91 13.72
N ASN A 763 -0.12 39.34 14.21
CA ASN A 763 1.15 39.23 13.48
C ASN A 763 1.21 40.00 12.15
N ASN A 764 0.40 41.03 11.96
CA ASN A 764 0.49 41.87 10.78
C ASN A 764 1.60 42.93 10.94
N THR A 765 2.03 43.49 9.81
CA THR A 765 3.05 44.55 9.75
C THR A 765 2.46 45.79 9.09
N CYS A 766 2.44 46.92 9.81
CA CYS A 766 1.96 48.21 9.26
C CYS A 766 2.36 49.42 10.12
N ASP A 767 2.28 50.62 9.55
CA ASP A 767 2.49 51.89 10.25
C ASP A 767 1.21 52.72 10.37
N LYS A 768 0.36 52.70 9.34
CA LYS A 768 -0.89 53.47 9.22
C LYS A 768 -2.13 52.58 9.32
N ALA A 769 -2.27 51.90 10.46
CA ALA A 769 -3.45 51.08 10.75
C ALA A 769 -4.63 51.94 11.24
N GLU A 770 -5.45 52.45 10.32
CA GLU A 770 -6.67 53.14 10.71
C GLU A 770 -7.73 52.14 11.17
N LYS A 771 -8.01 52.22 12.47
CA LYS A 771 -8.99 51.39 13.20
C LYS A 771 -8.64 49.88 13.26
N TRP A 772 -7.55 49.42 12.63
CA TRP A 772 -7.04 48.05 12.77
C TRP A 772 -6.21 47.90 14.05
N ASN A 773 -6.41 46.79 14.77
CA ASN A 773 -5.58 46.41 15.91
C ASN A 773 -5.32 44.91 15.85
N ASP A 774 -4.05 44.53 15.82
CA ASP A 774 -3.67 43.12 16.04
C ASP A 774 -4.08 42.71 17.46
N THR A 775 -4.59 41.48 17.59
CA THR A 775 -5.16 40.96 18.86
C THR A 775 -4.12 40.92 19.98
N ASP A 776 -2.84 40.83 19.63
CA ASP A 776 -1.68 40.80 20.53
C ASP A 776 -0.96 42.16 20.66
N ALA A 777 -1.38 43.20 19.93
CA ALA A 777 -0.77 44.52 20.01
C ALA A 777 -1.17 45.27 21.30
N THR A 778 -0.17 45.68 22.08
CA THR A 778 -0.37 46.35 23.38
C THR A 778 -0.73 47.84 23.27
N ASN A 779 -0.48 48.48 22.12
CA ASN A 779 -0.67 49.92 21.91
C ASN A 779 -1.63 50.27 20.75
N GLY A 780 -2.40 49.29 20.26
CA GLY A 780 -3.19 49.43 19.03
C GLY A 780 -2.34 49.46 17.76
N GLY A 781 -2.96 49.27 16.59
CA GLY A 781 -2.30 49.06 15.31
C GLY A 781 -1.77 47.63 15.14
N CYS A 782 -0.84 47.45 14.20
CA CYS A 782 -0.16 46.17 13.98
C CYS A 782 0.90 45.88 15.06
N ILE A 783 1.13 44.60 15.36
CA ILE A 783 2.17 44.14 16.30
C ILE A 783 3.57 44.40 15.76
N ASN A 784 3.76 44.23 14.44
CA ASN A 784 4.99 44.56 13.76
C ASN A 784 4.85 45.95 13.13
N LYS A 785 5.87 46.79 13.32
CA LYS A 785 6.00 48.04 12.58
C LYS A 785 6.68 47.76 11.25
N CYS A 786 6.31 48.54 10.22
CA CYS A 786 7.05 48.46 8.98
C CYS A 786 8.50 48.78 9.32
N GLN A 787 9.39 47.83 9.00
CA GLN A 787 10.80 48.12 9.08
C GLN A 787 11.05 49.15 7.99
N PHE A 788 11.12 50.42 8.39
CA PHE A 788 11.99 51.35 7.72
C PHE A 788 13.41 50.76 7.85
N GLN A 789 13.77 49.85 6.94
CA GLN A 789 15.03 50.11 6.29
C GLN A 789 14.85 51.50 5.75
N SER A 790 15.60 52.45 6.31
CA SER A 790 15.99 53.62 5.55
C SER A 790 16.42 53.08 4.19
N ILE A 791 15.52 53.16 3.20
CA ILE A 791 15.86 52.93 1.82
C ILE A 791 16.79 54.10 1.55
N GLY A 792 18.09 53.89 1.79
CA GLY A 792 19.07 54.66 1.09
C GLY A 792 18.68 54.49 -0.36
N LYS A 793 18.36 55.58 -1.04
CA LYS A 793 18.50 55.54 -2.48
C LYS A 793 19.99 55.33 -2.77
N ALA A 794 20.31 54.93 -3.98
CA ALA A 794 21.67 55.11 -4.48
C ALA A 794 22.16 56.52 -4.10
N THR A 795 23.35 56.64 -3.53
CA THR A 795 23.84 57.92 -2.96
C THR A 795 25.26 58.24 -3.37
N ASN A 796 25.97 57.27 -3.93
CA ASN A 796 27.38 57.41 -4.22
C ASN A 796 27.73 56.97 -5.65
N ILE A 797 28.96 57.26 -6.04
CA ILE A 797 29.46 57.02 -7.39
C ILE A 797 29.50 55.52 -7.76
N PHE A 798 29.60 54.60 -6.79
CA PHE A 798 29.57 53.17 -7.07
C PHE A 798 28.18 52.69 -7.46
N ASP A 799 27.13 53.19 -6.81
CA ASP A 799 25.75 52.90 -7.21
C ASP A 799 25.46 53.40 -8.63
N MET A 800 25.96 54.59 -8.98
CA MET A 800 25.85 55.16 -10.33
C MET A 800 26.54 54.30 -11.38
N VAL A 801 27.74 53.77 -11.06
CA VAL A 801 28.47 52.84 -11.95
C VAL A 801 27.66 51.57 -12.17
N GLU A 802 27.08 50.98 -11.13
CA GLU A 802 26.25 49.79 -11.28
C GLU A 802 25.00 50.02 -12.14
N MET A 803 24.36 51.20 -12.03
CA MET A 803 23.25 51.58 -12.90
C MET A 803 23.68 51.70 -14.37
N LEU A 804 24.86 52.26 -14.63
CA LEU A 804 25.42 52.35 -15.99
C LEU A 804 25.80 50.97 -16.54
N GLU A 805 26.36 50.09 -15.70
CA GLU A 805 26.66 48.69 -16.05
C GLU A 805 25.38 47.93 -16.42
N TYR A 806 24.29 48.11 -15.66
CA TYR A 806 22.96 47.57 -16.00
C TYR A 806 22.47 48.09 -17.36
N LEU A 807 22.49 49.41 -17.57
CA LEU A 807 22.02 50.05 -18.81
C LEU A 807 22.85 49.67 -20.04
N SER A 808 24.13 49.37 -19.85
CA SER A 808 25.03 48.90 -20.92
C SER A 808 24.89 47.41 -21.23
N GLY A 809 24.20 46.65 -20.37
CA GLY A 809 24.07 45.18 -20.46
C GLY A 809 25.24 44.40 -19.86
N ASP A 810 26.21 45.07 -19.22
CA ASP A 810 27.35 44.44 -18.54
C ASP A 810 26.94 43.71 -17.25
N LYS A 811 25.81 44.10 -16.65
CA LYS A 811 25.17 43.39 -15.52
C LYS A 811 23.67 43.19 -15.76
N ASN A 812 23.15 42.04 -15.34
CA ASN A 812 21.71 41.83 -15.15
C ASN A 812 21.24 42.43 -13.81
N PHE A 813 19.94 42.70 -13.68
CA PHE A 813 19.37 43.35 -12.49
C PHE A 813 19.72 42.61 -11.17
N THR A 814 19.70 41.28 -11.17
CA THR A 814 20.04 40.43 -10.00
C THR A 814 21.52 40.46 -9.62
N GLN A 815 22.38 41.10 -10.42
CA GLN A 815 23.81 41.25 -10.16
C GLN A 815 24.14 42.63 -9.55
N LEU A 816 23.15 43.49 -9.35
CA LEU A 816 23.31 44.77 -8.67
C LEU A 816 23.37 44.56 -7.15
N SER A 817 24.23 45.33 -6.48
CA SER A 817 24.53 45.13 -5.07
C SER A 817 23.31 45.26 -4.14
N HIS A 818 22.30 46.03 -4.55
CA HIS A 818 21.08 46.27 -3.79
C HIS A 818 19.81 45.91 -4.58
N HIS A 819 19.88 44.92 -5.48
CA HIS A 819 18.73 44.47 -6.28
C HIS A 819 17.53 44.00 -5.45
N ASP A 820 17.78 43.50 -4.23
CA ASP A 820 16.77 43.08 -3.26
C ASP A 820 16.01 44.25 -2.62
N ILE A 821 16.45 45.50 -2.85
CA ILE A 821 15.83 46.72 -2.29
C ILE A 821 15.00 47.40 -3.38
N GLN A 822 13.69 47.25 -3.31
CA GLN A 822 12.75 47.82 -4.26
C GLN A 822 12.86 49.36 -4.29
N GLY A 823 13.18 49.91 -5.47
CA GLY A 823 13.31 51.35 -5.68
C GLY A 823 14.67 51.96 -5.32
N TYR A 824 15.66 51.17 -4.89
CA TYR A 824 17.00 51.66 -4.52
C TYR A 824 17.67 52.48 -5.64
N TYR A 825 17.55 52.02 -6.89
CA TYR A 825 18.14 52.67 -8.07
C TYR A 825 17.14 53.57 -8.85
N LYS A 826 15.95 53.89 -8.30
CA LYS A 826 14.89 54.62 -9.02
C LYS A 826 14.63 56.02 -8.44
N PHE A 827 14.79 57.06 -9.26
CA PHE A 827 14.71 58.46 -8.84
C PHE A 827 13.59 59.25 -9.51
N VAL A 828 13.25 58.97 -10.77
CA VAL A 828 12.42 59.87 -11.59
C VAL A 828 11.22 59.21 -12.29
N GLY A 829 10.92 57.93 -12.02
CA GLY A 829 9.70 57.28 -12.52
C GLY A 829 9.45 55.85 -12.00
N SER A 830 8.24 55.33 -12.25
CA SER A 830 7.86 53.91 -12.07
C SER A 830 8.22 53.14 -13.36
N GLY A 831 9.26 52.33 -13.31
CA GLY A 831 9.75 51.55 -14.46
C GLY A 831 11.13 50.95 -14.19
N ASP A 832 11.74 50.30 -15.18
CA ASP A 832 13.12 49.79 -15.08
C ASP A 832 14.15 50.93 -14.91
N ILE A 833 15.34 50.62 -14.36
CA ILE A 833 16.42 51.61 -14.18
C ILE A 833 16.70 52.26 -15.56
N ASN A 834 16.60 53.59 -15.65
CA ASN A 834 16.80 54.32 -16.89
C ASN A 834 17.83 55.47 -16.75
N LEU A 835 18.18 56.11 -17.86
CA LEU A 835 19.20 57.17 -17.87
C LEU A 835 18.80 58.40 -17.05
N LEU A 836 17.50 58.69 -16.90
CA LEU A 836 17.05 59.81 -16.05
C LEU A 836 17.31 59.51 -14.57
N ASP A 837 17.19 58.25 -14.13
CA ASP A 837 17.53 57.85 -12.77
C ASP A 837 19.02 58.06 -12.47
N VAL A 838 19.89 57.77 -13.44
CA VAL A 838 21.33 58.02 -13.34
C VAL A 838 21.62 59.52 -13.25
N LEU A 839 20.97 60.35 -14.07
CA LEU A 839 21.15 61.80 -14.06
C LEU A 839 20.68 62.43 -12.74
N ALA A 840 19.55 61.98 -12.19
CA ALA A 840 19.07 62.44 -10.89
C ALA A 840 20.00 62.05 -9.74
N LEU A 841 20.64 60.87 -9.82
CA LEU A 841 21.68 60.48 -8.87
C LEU A 841 22.94 61.36 -9.00
N ILE A 842 23.36 61.70 -10.22
CA ILE A 842 24.48 62.61 -10.46
C ILE A 842 24.22 63.98 -9.80
N ASP A 843 23.03 64.53 -9.99
CA ASP A 843 22.66 65.81 -9.38
C ASP A 843 22.71 65.75 -7.85
N ASN A 844 22.30 64.64 -7.25
CA ASN A 844 22.40 64.44 -5.79
C ASN A 844 23.85 64.31 -5.30
N ILE A 845 24.72 63.61 -6.04
CA ILE A 845 26.14 63.45 -5.69
C ILE A 845 26.89 64.78 -5.78
N VAL A 846 26.53 65.64 -6.74
CA VAL A 846 27.20 66.95 -6.95
C VAL A 846 26.79 68.00 -5.91
N ILE A 847 25.61 67.90 -5.29
CA ILE A 847 25.12 68.87 -4.30
C ILE A 847 25.73 68.65 -2.89
N GLU A 848 26.17 67.42 -2.56
CA GLU A 848 26.79 67.10 -1.25
C GLU A 848 28.34 67.19 -1.24
N GLY A 849 28.97 67.59 -2.36
CA GLY A 849 30.42 67.69 -2.54
C GLY A 849 31.04 69.07 -2.35
#